data_AF-A0A843YIV7-F1
#
_entry.id   AF-A0A843YIV7-F1
#
_cell.length_a   1.000
_cell.length_b   1.000
_cell.length_c   1.000
_cell.angle_alpha   90.00
_cell.angle_beta   90.00
_cell.angle_gamma   90.00
#
_symmetry.space_group_name_H-M   'P 1'
#
loop_
_entity.id
_entity.type
_entity.pdbx_description
1 polymer ?
#
loop_
_entity_poly.entity_id
_entity_poly.type
_entity_poly.pdbx_seq_one_letter_code
_entity_poly.pdbx_strand_id
1 'polypeptide(L)'
;MSGTHMNTSPSTRARTAATKTHSHRFSQVHGIYPLQRYVHGFGTSVVNAFDVDVWTRATCLDWLSLRLVVRRGHVRISLRQICADGSQQDLGQLEQDGVGTQIFPRLLLSDLSGALLPVVDAESEDASYDILFCTDDQPETSDLRINYVFCTFKRAEYVQHNTQVFRDYLRHHRAHAEAHLTLIDNGHDGSATGGAAGSGVSPDDHVTVFANNNTGGAGGFGRGIYETVYGGLAGQGFSHVCLLDDDIYLHPEMFARNTAFMRFLKPGYHVGAPMYPTSEAQKIPCHSACFGHQYCATVHPSDIALGAELNTSDIPAFLNMDRTPDSTGWWWSCFAVSDVLRIGLPYPFFIKMDDVEYSLRLQNAGVELVIPFSFWVLHDDFEEKYTAAMQYFRFRNRWVLLAQQDRLQDTQDFVHQFDQLVRGFVSGRKYEHAQLLLNAMDHFLRGPSYLITQEKQILSSVFALVRQEKNVPMPTPPAGAHVVNELPLSRNARNARLTERTWNNHFMPLKEHVVIDTTRPNSPSDCRRGQAVSYWNPHKGLGFTVQRDSARAFSQMRALRQMRQRILQEFPRLLPRYRSVKPHLTSPAFWASYGPHNTQPLLTADARTKAQNDQMRAQAHLAQSTRCEVSTLRTMAPPKDMPAAAIRRDGVTSTDLAILNSLRNRYQGQRCFVLGNGPSLTVADLDRLKDEITFAANKIYLCFDETDWRPTFYSVEDLLVAQNCRAEILALDGTTKIFADHMLPYLPRQANHTYARWLPPMDNRSPFREFSNDLTKGICWGSTITYSMLQMAVHMGFKEIFILGLDHSYVEPKTKQDGALVSEGEINHFHPDYRKPGEKWHYPVLDRLEHSYEYAKDFCDSIGVKVFNASRFSKLETFPRADLDEVLSQDIPS
;
A
#
# COMPACT_ATOMS: atom_id res chain seq x y z
N MET A 1 -15.51 -39.89 74.49
CA MET A 1 -14.37 -40.42 73.73
C MET A 1 -14.78 -40.54 72.27
N SER A 2 -13.84 -40.28 71.36
CA SER A 2 -13.94 -40.19 69.88
C SER A 2 -14.73 -39.00 69.29
N GLY A 3 -14.02 -38.14 68.54
CA GLY A 3 -14.59 -37.35 67.44
C GLY A 3 -13.96 -35.95 67.21
N THR A 4 -12.87 -35.85 66.44
CA THR A 4 -12.37 -34.64 65.73
C THR A 4 -11.19 -35.11 64.83
N HIS A 5 -10.90 -34.66 63.60
CA HIS A 5 -11.49 -33.80 62.56
C HIS A 5 -10.71 -34.19 61.28
N MET A 6 -11.35 -34.31 60.11
CA MET A 6 -10.66 -34.17 58.82
C MET A 6 -11.55 -33.46 57.81
N ASN A 7 -11.05 -32.33 57.33
CA ASN A 7 -11.55 -31.59 56.18
C ASN A 7 -11.24 -32.38 54.90
N THR A 8 -12.20 -32.49 53.99
CA THR A 8 -11.98 -32.95 52.61
C THR A 8 -12.48 -31.89 51.64
N SER A 9 -11.60 -31.45 50.73
CA SER A 9 -11.95 -30.73 49.51
C SER A 9 -11.41 -31.56 48.33
N PRO A 10 -12.17 -31.81 47.25
CA PRO A 10 -11.74 -32.72 46.19
C PRO A 10 -10.81 -32.02 45.20
N SER A 11 -9.73 -32.72 44.83
CA SER A 11 -8.75 -32.30 43.83
C SER A 11 -9.28 -32.50 42.41
N THR A 12 -9.55 -31.40 41.71
CA THR A 12 -9.65 -31.38 40.24
C THR A 12 -8.28 -31.06 39.66
N ARG A 13 -7.64 -32.07 39.08
CA ARG A 13 -6.39 -31.97 38.31
C ARG A 13 -6.53 -30.90 37.21
N ALA A 14 -5.80 -29.80 37.37
CA ALA A 14 -5.49 -28.90 36.27
C ALA A 14 -4.67 -29.65 35.22
N ARG A 15 -5.22 -29.79 34.01
CA ARG A 15 -4.43 -30.12 32.81
C ARG A 15 -3.58 -28.90 32.49
N THR A 16 -2.33 -28.92 32.90
CA THR A 16 -1.29 -28.07 32.32
C THR A 16 -1.20 -28.41 30.83
N ALA A 17 -1.74 -27.53 29.98
CA ALA A 17 -1.41 -27.53 28.56
C ALA A 17 0.06 -27.11 28.47
N ALA A 18 0.96 -28.10 28.41
CA ALA A 18 2.33 -27.88 28.00
C ALA A 18 2.28 -27.33 26.58
N THR A 19 2.53 -26.02 26.45
CA THR A 19 2.79 -25.34 25.18
C THR A 19 3.94 -26.09 24.54
N LYS A 20 3.64 -26.91 23.52
CA LYS A 20 4.66 -27.44 22.63
C LYS A 20 5.21 -26.25 21.86
N THR A 21 6.26 -25.63 22.39
CA THR A 21 7.11 -24.68 21.68
C THR A 21 7.80 -25.44 20.56
N HIS A 22 7.12 -25.51 19.42
CA HIS A 22 7.75 -25.88 18.16
C HIS A 22 8.75 -24.77 17.80
N SER A 23 10.04 -25.01 18.01
CA SER A 23 11.15 -24.10 17.68
C SER A 23 11.40 -24.01 16.17
N HIS A 24 10.35 -23.82 15.37
CA HIS A 24 10.46 -23.67 13.93
C HIS A 24 10.70 -22.20 13.59
N ARG A 25 11.93 -21.89 13.14
CA ARG A 25 12.31 -20.60 12.52
C ARG A 25 11.58 -20.43 11.17
N PHE A 26 11.55 -19.21 10.62
CA PHE A 26 11.07 -18.93 9.26
C PHE A 26 11.57 -20.01 8.27
N SER A 27 10.67 -20.48 7.41
CA SER A 27 10.92 -21.33 6.26
C SER A 27 12.14 -20.85 5.50
N GLN A 28 13.07 -21.78 5.30
CA GLN A 28 14.31 -21.59 4.55
C GLN A 28 14.09 -21.45 3.03
N VAL A 29 12.83 -21.47 2.57
CA VAL A 29 12.44 -21.59 1.14
C VAL A 29 11.69 -20.34 0.64
N HIS A 30 11.36 -19.37 1.50
CA HIS A 30 10.52 -18.22 1.15
C HIS A 30 11.09 -16.92 1.73
N GLY A 31 11.06 -15.83 0.94
CA GLY A 31 11.53 -14.51 1.41
C GLY A 31 10.68 -14.02 2.59
N ILE A 32 11.32 -13.35 3.56
CA ILE A 32 10.61 -12.80 4.72
C ILE A 32 9.92 -11.51 4.30
N TYR A 33 8.60 -11.48 4.36
CA TYR A 33 7.79 -10.31 4.05
C TYR A 33 7.54 -9.48 5.32
N PRO A 34 7.96 -8.20 5.35
CA PRO A 34 7.53 -7.28 6.41
C PRO A 34 6.04 -6.96 6.23
N LEU A 35 5.29 -7.06 7.33
CA LEU A 35 3.85 -6.78 7.38
C LEU A 35 3.55 -5.40 7.96
N GLN A 36 4.19 -5.08 9.09
CA GLN A 36 3.95 -3.86 9.84
C GLN A 36 5.17 -3.52 10.69
N ARG A 37 5.69 -2.29 10.58
CA ARG A 37 6.74 -1.74 11.43
C ARG A 37 6.13 -0.88 12.55
N TYR A 38 6.73 -0.95 13.73
CA TYR A 38 6.41 -0.05 14.84
C TYR A 38 6.83 1.38 14.53
N VAL A 39 5.91 2.33 14.74
CA VAL A 39 6.15 3.76 14.57
C VAL A 39 6.33 4.39 15.94
N HIS A 40 7.56 4.76 16.30
CA HIS A 40 7.90 5.26 17.64
C HIS A 40 7.04 6.45 18.09
N GLY A 41 6.77 7.40 17.19
CA GLY A 41 5.96 8.58 17.48
C GLY A 41 4.50 8.29 17.85
N PHE A 42 4.03 7.06 17.63
CA PHE A 42 2.64 6.65 17.90
C PHE A 42 2.49 5.78 19.15
N GLY A 43 3.59 5.42 19.83
CA GLY A 43 3.57 4.72 21.11
C GLY A 43 2.66 3.49 21.14
N THR A 44 1.94 3.31 22.25
CA THR A 44 1.02 2.18 22.47
C THR A 44 -0.38 2.41 21.91
N SER A 45 -0.51 3.09 20.77
CA SER A 45 -1.79 3.32 20.11
C SER A 45 -2.22 2.14 19.24
N VAL A 46 -3.50 2.15 18.84
CA VAL A 46 -4.12 1.23 17.89
C VAL A 46 -3.36 1.12 16.57
N VAL A 47 -2.61 2.16 16.16
CA VAL A 47 -1.79 2.15 14.95
C VAL A 47 -0.62 1.18 15.07
N ASN A 48 -0.03 1.01 16.26
CA ASN A 48 1.07 0.05 16.45
C ASN A 48 0.60 -1.36 16.79
N ALA A 49 -0.70 -1.54 17.04
CA ALA A 49 -1.29 -2.86 17.22
C ALA A 49 -1.47 -3.58 15.87
N PHE A 50 -1.23 -4.89 15.85
CA PHE A 50 -1.55 -5.76 14.72
C PHE A 50 -2.99 -6.27 14.87
N ASP A 51 -3.82 -6.01 13.86
CA ASP A 51 -5.26 -6.29 13.86
C ASP A 51 -5.53 -7.75 13.45
N VAL A 52 -5.49 -8.68 14.40
CA VAL A 52 -5.56 -10.13 14.09
C VAL A 52 -6.83 -10.45 13.30
N ASP A 53 -7.97 -9.91 13.74
CA ASP A 53 -9.28 -10.21 13.15
C ASP A 53 -9.35 -9.84 11.66
N VAL A 54 -8.82 -8.66 11.28
CA VAL A 54 -8.88 -8.19 9.89
C VAL A 54 -7.97 -8.99 8.97
N TRP A 55 -6.76 -9.32 9.44
CA TRP A 55 -5.81 -10.11 8.67
C TRP A 55 -6.32 -11.54 8.48
N THR A 56 -6.84 -12.19 9.52
CA THR A 56 -7.44 -13.53 9.44
C THR A 56 -8.61 -13.56 8.44
N ARG A 57 -9.50 -12.57 8.50
CA ARG A 57 -10.69 -12.50 7.63
C ARG A 57 -10.31 -12.27 6.18
N ALA A 58 -9.59 -11.17 5.91
CA ALA A 58 -9.45 -10.64 4.55
C ALA A 58 -8.20 -11.13 3.80
N THR A 59 -7.22 -11.75 4.47
CA THR A 59 -5.94 -12.13 3.85
C THR A 59 -5.68 -13.64 3.90
N CYS A 60 -4.76 -14.13 3.08
CA CYS A 60 -4.25 -15.51 3.11
C CYS A 60 -3.14 -15.74 4.16
N LEU A 61 -2.97 -14.82 5.12
CA LEU A 61 -1.97 -14.93 6.16
C LEU A 61 -2.36 -16.02 7.16
N ASP A 62 -1.52 -17.04 7.32
CA ASP A 62 -1.72 -18.13 8.27
C ASP A 62 -0.95 -17.86 9.56
N TRP A 63 0.20 -17.20 9.47
CA TRP A 63 1.03 -16.92 10.63
C TRP A 63 1.88 -15.67 10.50
N LEU A 64 2.37 -15.19 11.64
CA LEU A 64 3.33 -14.10 11.73
C LEU A 64 4.31 -14.29 12.88
N SER A 65 5.38 -13.50 12.88
CA SER A 65 6.29 -13.37 14.01
C SER A 65 6.74 -11.91 14.17
N LEU A 66 7.13 -11.55 15.39
CA LEU A 66 7.69 -10.25 15.73
C LEU A 66 9.22 -10.32 15.70
N ARG A 67 9.87 -9.38 15.03
CA ARG A 67 11.32 -9.21 15.00
C ARG A 67 11.72 -7.91 15.66
N LEU A 68 12.73 -7.98 16.53
CA LEU A 68 13.43 -6.84 17.10
C LEU A 68 14.83 -6.79 16.48
N VAL A 69 15.14 -5.74 15.72
CA VAL A 69 16.44 -5.53 15.07
C VAL A 69 17.12 -4.36 15.74
N VAL A 70 18.18 -4.60 16.50
CA VAL A 70 18.94 -3.55 17.18
C VAL A 70 20.25 -3.29 16.42
N ARG A 71 20.48 -2.03 16.07
CA ARG A 71 21.69 -1.53 15.39
C ARG A 71 22.67 -0.88 16.36
N ARG A 72 22.19 -0.44 17.52
CA ARG A 72 22.98 0.17 18.60
C ARG A 72 22.14 0.22 19.87
N GLY A 73 22.79 0.19 21.02
CA GLY A 73 22.17 0.32 22.33
C GLY A 73 21.55 -0.97 22.84
N HIS A 74 20.75 -0.84 23.89
CA HIS A 74 20.02 -1.93 24.54
C HIS A 74 18.52 -1.72 24.38
N VAL A 75 17.77 -2.77 24.05
CA VAL A 75 16.31 -2.70 23.88
C VAL A 75 15.64 -3.96 24.40
N ARG A 76 14.56 -3.78 25.16
CA ARG A 76 13.67 -4.85 25.62
C ARG A 76 12.22 -4.51 25.30
N ILE A 77 11.53 -5.48 24.70
CA ILE A 77 10.12 -5.36 24.32
C ILE A 77 9.30 -6.55 24.79
N SER A 78 8.04 -6.32 25.11
CA SER A 78 7.02 -7.34 25.39
C SER A 78 6.00 -7.37 24.27
N LEU A 79 5.48 -8.54 23.91
CA LEU A 79 4.37 -8.68 22.97
C LEU A 79 3.09 -9.03 23.73
N ARG A 80 2.11 -8.15 23.70
CA ARG A 80 0.83 -8.33 24.41
C ARG A 80 -0.30 -8.62 23.44
N GLN A 81 -1.11 -9.61 23.73
CA GLN A 81 -2.40 -9.82 23.10
C GLN A 81 -3.48 -9.05 23.87
N ILE A 82 -4.31 -8.29 23.17
CA ILE A 82 -5.39 -7.48 23.73
C ILE A 82 -6.71 -7.99 23.14
N CYS A 83 -7.61 -8.42 24.00
CA CYS A 83 -8.93 -8.91 23.62
C CYS A 83 -10.00 -7.79 23.68
N ALA A 84 -11.14 -8.04 23.04
CA ALA A 84 -12.24 -7.08 23.00
C ALA A 84 -12.83 -6.76 24.40
N ASP A 85 -12.76 -7.70 25.35
CA ASP A 85 -13.18 -7.45 26.74
C ASP A 85 -12.19 -6.60 27.56
N GLY A 86 -11.07 -6.20 26.95
CA GLY A 86 -9.99 -5.44 27.58
C GLY A 86 -8.99 -6.30 28.33
N SER A 87 -9.17 -7.63 28.36
CA SER A 87 -8.16 -8.52 28.93
C SER A 87 -6.86 -8.45 28.11
N GLN A 88 -5.74 -8.50 28.82
CA GLN A 88 -4.41 -8.47 28.23
C GLN A 88 -3.64 -9.71 28.65
N GLN A 89 -3.01 -10.36 27.69
CA GLN A 89 -2.12 -11.49 27.92
C GLN A 89 -0.73 -11.16 27.39
N ASP A 90 0.29 -11.30 28.23
CA ASP A 90 1.68 -11.25 27.78
C ASP A 90 2.04 -12.56 27.07
N LEU A 91 2.45 -12.48 25.82
CA LEU A 91 2.87 -13.62 25.03
C LEU A 91 4.36 -13.93 25.22
N GLY A 92 5.16 -12.94 25.63
CA GLY A 92 6.60 -13.09 25.84
C GLY A 92 7.39 -11.82 25.53
N GLN A 93 8.70 -11.90 25.75
CA GLN A 93 9.63 -10.77 25.64
C GLN A 93 10.79 -11.06 24.68
N LEU A 94 11.29 -10.02 24.02
CA LEU A 94 12.55 -10.01 23.28
C LEU A 94 13.48 -8.97 23.89
N GLU A 95 14.74 -9.31 24.06
CA GLU A 95 15.76 -8.43 24.61
C GLU A 95 17.05 -8.56 23.81
N GLN A 96 17.65 -7.43 23.44
CA GLN A 96 18.88 -7.40 22.69
C GLN A 96 19.78 -6.28 23.23
N ASP A 97 21.00 -6.65 23.58
CA ASP A 97 22.08 -5.72 23.91
C ASP A 97 23.07 -5.65 22.75
N GLY A 98 23.39 -4.44 22.29
CA GLY A 98 24.23 -4.20 21.12
C GLY A 98 23.58 -4.61 19.79
N VAL A 99 24.41 -4.73 18.75
CA VAL A 99 23.96 -5.09 17.41
C VAL A 99 23.43 -6.53 17.41
N GLY A 100 22.20 -6.74 16.96
CA GLY A 100 21.63 -8.08 16.86
C GLY A 100 20.19 -8.10 16.41
N THR A 101 19.65 -9.30 16.20
CA THR A 101 18.23 -9.50 15.88
C THR A 101 17.65 -10.59 16.75
N GLN A 102 16.55 -10.28 17.41
CA GLN A 102 15.72 -11.25 18.13
C GLN A 102 14.44 -11.50 17.37
N ILE A 103 13.95 -12.74 17.45
CA ILE A 103 12.79 -13.20 16.70
C ILE A 103 11.87 -13.93 17.66
N PHE A 104 10.61 -13.51 17.67
CA PHE A 104 9.56 -14.15 18.44
C PHE A 104 9.18 -15.49 17.79
N PRO A 105 8.79 -16.52 18.57
CA PRO A 105 8.25 -17.75 18.00
C PRO A 105 7.09 -17.48 17.03
N ARG A 106 6.88 -18.41 16.09
CA ARG A 106 5.75 -18.38 15.16
C ARG A 106 4.42 -18.27 15.92
N LEU A 107 3.59 -17.32 15.52
CA LEU A 107 2.23 -17.11 16.00
C LEU A 107 1.24 -17.46 14.89
N LEU A 108 0.46 -18.53 15.09
CA LEU A 108 -0.63 -18.91 14.17
C LEU A 108 -1.80 -17.97 14.38
N LEU A 109 -2.33 -17.38 13.30
CA LEU A 109 -3.48 -16.47 13.39
C LEU A 109 -4.72 -17.19 13.92
N SER A 110 -4.85 -18.51 13.69
CA SER A 110 -5.93 -19.35 14.22
C SER A 110 -5.98 -19.45 15.75
N ASP A 111 -4.85 -19.22 16.41
CA ASP A 111 -4.70 -19.36 17.85
C ASP A 111 -4.79 -17.99 18.57
N LEU A 112 -4.96 -16.92 17.80
CA LEU A 112 -4.99 -15.55 18.25
C LEU A 112 -6.38 -14.93 18.08
N SER A 113 -6.63 -13.87 18.83
CA SER A 113 -7.85 -13.07 18.78
C SER A 113 -7.56 -11.63 19.18
N GLY A 114 -8.31 -10.68 18.63
CA GLY A 114 -8.19 -9.27 18.98
C GLY A 114 -6.97 -8.61 18.34
N ALA A 115 -6.07 -8.04 19.15
CA ALA A 115 -4.92 -7.29 18.65
C ALA A 115 -3.59 -7.72 19.31
N LEU A 116 -2.48 -7.63 18.57
CA LEU A 116 -1.14 -7.81 19.14
C LEU A 116 -0.41 -6.47 19.23
N LEU A 117 0.02 -6.08 20.42
CA LEU A 117 0.71 -4.83 20.66
C LEU A 117 2.14 -5.09 21.17
N PRO A 118 3.18 -4.72 20.42
CA PRO A 118 4.53 -4.63 20.96
C PRO A 118 4.63 -3.42 21.89
N VAL A 119 5.17 -3.63 23.08
CA VAL A 119 5.40 -2.61 24.11
C VAL A 119 6.90 -2.52 24.37
N VAL A 120 7.47 -1.32 24.26
CA VAL A 120 8.87 -1.08 24.61
C VAL A 120 8.97 -0.92 26.12
N ASP A 121 9.60 -1.88 26.80
CA ASP A 121 9.71 -1.88 28.26
C ASP A 121 10.97 -1.14 28.74
N ALA A 122 12.04 -1.20 27.96
CA ALA A 122 13.29 -0.49 28.22
C ALA A 122 14.07 -0.23 26.93
N GLU A 123 14.71 0.93 26.83
CA GLU A 123 15.65 1.28 25.77
C GLU A 123 16.76 2.18 26.33
N SER A 124 17.98 2.06 25.81
CA SER A 124 19.06 3.01 26.10
C SER A 124 18.89 4.31 25.31
N GLU A 125 19.46 5.42 25.78
CA GLU A 125 19.34 6.73 25.11
C GLU A 125 19.92 6.75 23.67
N ASP A 126 20.93 5.92 23.41
CA ASP A 126 21.57 5.78 22.10
C ASP A 126 20.93 4.71 21.21
N ALA A 127 19.85 4.07 21.66
CA ALA A 127 19.24 2.94 20.99
C ALA A 127 18.79 3.28 19.57
N SER A 128 19.12 2.40 18.63
CA SER A 128 18.62 2.45 17.26
C SER A 128 18.13 1.07 16.88
N TYR A 129 16.82 0.92 16.64
CA TYR A 129 16.22 -0.37 16.40
C TYR A 129 14.97 -0.29 15.54
N ASP A 130 14.53 -1.43 15.01
CA ASP A 130 13.22 -1.61 14.39
C ASP A 130 12.48 -2.74 15.10
N ILE A 131 11.15 -2.59 15.23
CA ILE A 131 10.24 -3.67 15.61
C ILE A 131 9.33 -3.94 14.42
N LEU A 132 9.25 -5.20 13.99
CA LEU A 132 8.62 -5.60 12.73
C LEU A 132 7.76 -6.85 12.92
N PHE A 133 6.49 -6.79 12.57
CA PHE A 133 5.73 -7.99 12.25
C PHE A 133 6.11 -8.46 10.85
N CYS A 134 6.33 -9.76 10.70
CA CYS A 134 6.71 -10.36 9.42
C CYS A 134 6.21 -11.80 9.31
N THR A 135 6.22 -12.31 8.08
CA THR A 135 5.83 -13.68 7.74
C THR A 135 6.71 -14.18 6.60
N ASP A 136 6.68 -15.47 6.33
CA ASP A 136 7.18 -16.07 5.09
C ASP A 136 6.08 -16.78 4.28
N ASP A 137 4.81 -16.57 4.69
CA ASP A 137 3.66 -17.07 3.96
C ASP A 137 3.71 -16.61 2.51
N GLN A 138 3.13 -17.42 1.63
CA GLN A 138 3.12 -17.08 0.22
C GLN A 138 2.10 -15.99 -0.07
N PRO A 139 2.51 -14.98 -0.87
CA PRO A 139 1.62 -13.90 -1.23
C PRO A 139 0.52 -14.41 -2.16
N GLU A 140 -0.70 -13.95 -1.95
CA GLU A 140 -1.82 -14.17 -2.88
C GLU A 140 -1.54 -13.47 -4.22
N THR A 141 -0.99 -12.25 -4.15
CA THR A 141 -0.60 -11.48 -5.34
C THR A 141 0.92 -11.34 -5.40
N SER A 142 1.60 -12.32 -6.03
CA SER A 142 3.06 -12.33 -6.14
C SER A 142 3.64 -11.20 -7.00
N ASP A 143 2.91 -10.79 -8.04
CA ASP A 143 3.30 -9.70 -8.95
C ASP A 143 2.53 -8.41 -8.62
N LEU A 144 2.51 -8.04 -7.33
CA LEU A 144 1.80 -6.87 -6.83
C LEU A 144 2.36 -5.60 -7.49
N ARG A 145 1.48 -4.79 -8.08
CA ARG A 145 1.82 -3.45 -8.56
C ARG A 145 0.65 -2.49 -8.33
N ILE A 146 0.84 -1.53 -7.43
CA ILE A 146 -0.18 -0.57 -6.99
C ILE A 146 0.09 0.78 -7.66
N ASN A 147 -0.91 1.37 -8.31
CA ASN A 147 -0.85 2.79 -8.68
C ASN A 147 -1.52 3.63 -7.59
N TYR A 148 -0.74 4.43 -6.90
CA TYR A 148 -1.22 5.44 -5.96
C TYR A 148 -1.66 6.68 -6.74
N VAL A 149 -2.89 7.15 -6.52
CA VAL A 149 -3.50 8.23 -7.30
C VAL A 149 -3.97 9.32 -6.35
N PHE A 150 -3.41 10.52 -6.49
CA PHE A 150 -4.00 11.72 -5.88
C PHE A 150 -4.27 12.80 -6.92
N CYS A 151 -5.34 13.56 -6.67
CA CYS A 151 -5.69 14.72 -7.48
C CYS A 151 -5.46 16.01 -6.70
N THR A 152 -4.98 17.05 -7.39
CA THR A 152 -4.71 18.35 -6.77
C THR A 152 -5.39 19.49 -7.49
N PHE A 153 -5.71 20.55 -6.75
CA PHE A 153 -6.19 21.81 -7.30
C PHE A 153 -5.48 22.97 -6.61
N LYS A 154 -4.41 23.49 -7.24
CA LYS A 154 -3.64 24.66 -6.78
C LYS A 154 -3.04 24.50 -5.36
N ARG A 155 -2.53 23.31 -5.04
CA ARG A 155 -1.88 22.96 -3.75
C ARG A 155 -0.47 22.40 -3.94
N ALA A 156 0.37 23.16 -4.65
CA ALA A 156 1.71 22.72 -5.07
C ALA A 156 2.60 22.24 -3.90
N GLU A 157 2.57 22.93 -2.76
CA GLU A 157 3.41 22.57 -1.60
C GLU A 157 3.10 21.18 -1.04
N TYR A 158 1.81 20.87 -0.86
CA TYR A 158 1.36 19.56 -0.38
C TYR A 158 1.76 18.43 -1.34
N VAL A 159 1.54 18.60 -2.64
CA VAL A 159 1.85 17.54 -3.62
C VAL A 159 3.35 17.31 -3.80
N GLN A 160 4.18 18.37 -3.71
CA GLN A 160 5.64 18.22 -3.74
C GLN A 160 6.13 17.44 -2.54
N HIS A 161 5.66 17.79 -1.34
CA HIS A 161 5.99 17.08 -0.11
C HIS A 161 5.55 15.61 -0.17
N ASN A 162 4.29 15.36 -0.54
CA ASN A 162 3.73 14.01 -0.60
C ASN A 162 4.41 13.14 -1.67
N THR A 163 4.79 13.72 -2.81
CA THR A 163 5.61 13.01 -3.81
C THR A 163 6.99 12.65 -3.26
N GLN A 164 7.61 13.54 -2.47
CA GLN A 164 8.90 13.25 -1.85
C GLN A 164 8.77 12.11 -0.82
N VAL A 165 7.74 12.11 0.01
CA VAL A 165 7.46 11.00 0.95
C VAL A 165 7.26 9.68 0.21
N PHE A 166 6.56 9.69 -0.93
CA PHE A 166 6.42 8.51 -1.77
C PHE A 166 7.77 8.01 -2.32
N ARG A 167 8.63 8.92 -2.80
CA ARG A 167 10.00 8.56 -3.24
C ARG A 167 10.84 8.02 -2.09
N ASP A 168 10.67 8.54 -0.88
CA ASP A 168 11.33 8.02 0.32
C ASP A 168 10.86 6.60 0.62
N TYR A 169 9.55 6.33 0.51
CA TYR A 169 9.01 4.98 0.60
C TYR A 169 9.63 4.04 -0.44
N LEU A 170 9.66 4.42 -1.72
CA LEU A 170 10.27 3.60 -2.78
C LEU A 170 11.73 3.24 -2.44
N ARG A 171 12.52 4.22 -2.00
CA ARG A 171 13.94 4.03 -1.66
C ARG A 171 14.13 3.15 -0.41
N HIS A 172 13.44 3.47 0.68
CA HIS A 172 13.61 2.77 1.96
C HIS A 172 13.04 1.36 1.96
N HIS A 173 11.97 1.12 1.19
CA HIS A 173 11.29 -0.18 1.12
C HIS A 173 11.55 -0.93 -0.18
N ARG A 174 12.36 -0.37 -1.10
CA ARG A 174 12.72 -0.94 -2.41
C ARG A 174 11.51 -1.31 -3.26
N ALA A 175 10.42 -0.55 -3.14
CA ALA A 175 9.14 -0.84 -3.75
C ALA A 175 9.02 -0.37 -5.22
N HIS A 176 10.14 -0.13 -5.90
CA HIS A 176 10.19 0.39 -7.27
C HIS A 176 9.41 -0.46 -8.30
N ALA A 177 9.37 -1.77 -8.10
CA ALA A 177 8.60 -2.68 -8.95
C ALA A 177 7.12 -2.78 -8.56
N GLU A 178 6.78 -2.41 -7.32
CA GLU A 178 5.48 -2.67 -6.70
C GLU A 178 4.59 -1.44 -6.61
N ALA A 179 5.15 -0.24 -6.78
CA ALA A 179 4.43 1.00 -6.57
C ALA A 179 4.76 2.04 -7.64
N HIS A 180 3.72 2.74 -8.06
CA HIS A 180 3.79 3.91 -8.93
C HIS A 180 2.91 5.00 -8.34
N LEU A 181 3.25 6.26 -8.60
CA LEU A 181 2.45 7.40 -8.21
C LEU A 181 1.95 8.16 -9.43
N THR A 182 0.65 8.43 -9.47
CA THR A 182 0.01 9.24 -10.49
C THR A 182 -0.62 10.47 -9.84
N LEU A 183 -0.13 11.64 -10.23
CA LEU A 183 -0.68 12.93 -9.86
C LEU A 183 -1.60 13.45 -10.97
N ILE A 184 -2.85 13.74 -10.63
CA ILE A 184 -3.80 14.41 -11.53
C ILE A 184 -3.91 15.89 -11.13
N ASP A 185 -3.33 16.78 -11.92
CA ASP A 185 -3.44 18.22 -11.72
C ASP A 185 -4.73 18.77 -12.34
N ASN A 186 -5.77 18.92 -11.51
CA ASN A 186 -7.05 19.55 -11.86
C ASN A 186 -6.98 21.08 -11.88
N GLY A 187 -5.85 21.67 -11.47
CA GLY A 187 -5.64 23.12 -11.41
C GLY A 187 -5.36 23.76 -12.78
N HIS A 188 -5.19 22.95 -13.83
CA HIS A 188 -4.82 23.41 -15.17
C HIS A 188 -5.92 24.30 -15.78
N ASP A 189 -5.58 25.56 -16.06
CA ASP A 189 -6.49 26.59 -16.57
C ASP A 189 -6.28 26.92 -18.07
N GLY A 190 -5.40 26.17 -18.75
CA GLY A 190 -5.02 26.41 -20.14
C GLY A 190 -3.73 27.21 -20.31
N SER A 191 -3.10 27.63 -19.21
CA SER A 191 -1.77 28.23 -19.23
C SER A 191 -0.68 27.22 -19.60
N ALA A 192 0.43 27.71 -20.17
CA ALA A 192 1.60 26.90 -20.54
C ALA A 192 2.34 26.28 -19.32
N THR A 193 1.90 26.62 -18.10
CA THR A 193 2.54 26.26 -16.84
C THR A 193 1.73 25.25 -16.02
N GLY A 194 0.70 24.60 -16.56
CA GLY A 194 -0.05 23.57 -15.83
C GLY A 194 0.58 22.17 -15.88
N GLY A 195 0.01 21.19 -15.18
CA GLY A 195 0.55 19.83 -15.11
C GLY A 195 1.80 19.78 -14.22
N ALA A 196 2.86 19.10 -14.69
CA ALA A 196 4.12 18.99 -13.94
C ALA A 196 4.72 20.35 -13.53
N ALA A 197 4.63 21.35 -14.42
CA ALA A 197 5.11 22.70 -14.13
C ALA A 197 4.25 23.40 -13.05
N GLY A 198 2.94 23.13 -13.03
CA GLY A 198 1.99 23.80 -12.13
C GLY A 198 1.96 23.19 -10.73
N SER A 199 2.18 21.88 -10.64
CA SER A 199 2.37 21.18 -9.38
C SER A 199 3.78 21.35 -8.81
N GLY A 200 4.77 21.66 -9.65
CA GLY A 200 6.19 21.62 -9.30
C GLY A 200 6.73 20.20 -9.07
N VAL A 201 5.98 19.18 -9.49
CA VAL A 201 6.40 17.78 -9.42
C VAL A 201 7.04 17.38 -10.74
N SER A 202 8.32 17.03 -10.70
CA SER A 202 9.03 16.46 -11.85
C SER A 202 8.63 14.99 -12.02
N PRO A 203 8.11 14.57 -13.20
CA PRO A 203 7.85 13.16 -13.50
C PRO A 203 9.16 12.35 -13.59
N ASP A 204 9.08 11.06 -13.30
CA ASP A 204 10.15 10.09 -13.42
C ASP A 204 9.57 8.69 -13.72
N ASP A 205 10.40 7.65 -13.70
CA ASP A 205 9.99 6.26 -14.01
C ASP A 205 8.88 5.73 -13.07
N HIS A 206 8.70 6.32 -11.88
CA HIS A 206 7.75 5.90 -10.86
C HIS A 206 6.71 6.97 -10.50
N VAL A 207 6.82 8.18 -11.07
CA VAL A 207 5.91 9.30 -10.84
C VAL A 207 5.44 9.87 -12.17
N THR A 208 4.13 9.81 -12.42
CA THR A 208 3.50 10.42 -13.61
C THR A 208 2.60 11.58 -13.21
N VAL A 209 2.62 12.66 -13.99
CA VAL A 209 1.74 13.81 -13.79
C VAL A 209 0.87 14.00 -15.03
N PHE A 210 -0.45 14.02 -14.85
CA PHE A 210 -1.40 14.37 -15.90
C PHE A 210 -2.04 15.72 -15.62
N ALA A 211 -2.06 16.58 -16.65
CA ALA A 211 -2.90 17.76 -16.65
C ALA A 211 -4.38 17.37 -16.88
N ASN A 212 -5.28 17.98 -16.12
CA ASN A 212 -6.70 17.74 -16.22
C ASN A 212 -7.48 19.05 -16.04
N ASN A 213 -8.60 19.19 -16.75
CA ASN A 213 -9.51 20.30 -16.48
C ASN A 213 -10.07 20.20 -15.05
N ASN A 214 -10.51 21.31 -14.48
CA ASN A 214 -11.18 21.27 -13.19
C ASN A 214 -12.54 20.54 -13.29
N THR A 215 -12.51 19.26 -12.93
CA THR A 215 -13.67 18.35 -12.83
C THR A 215 -13.94 17.93 -11.38
N GLY A 216 -13.39 18.68 -10.41
CA GLY A 216 -13.54 18.38 -8.98
C GLY A 216 -12.78 17.13 -8.54
N GLY A 217 -12.89 16.77 -7.26
CA GLY A 217 -12.21 15.61 -6.69
C GLY A 217 -12.61 14.32 -7.41
N ALA A 218 -13.91 14.11 -7.60
CA ALA A 218 -14.46 12.94 -8.27
C ALA A 218 -13.92 12.76 -9.70
N GLY A 219 -13.86 13.86 -10.47
CA GLY A 219 -13.27 13.86 -11.80
C GLY A 219 -11.76 13.62 -11.83
N GLY A 220 -11.04 14.15 -10.84
CA GLY A 220 -9.59 13.92 -10.71
C GLY A 220 -9.26 12.46 -10.42
N PHE A 221 -9.89 11.87 -9.40
CA PHE A 221 -9.74 10.46 -9.08
C PHE A 221 -10.21 9.55 -10.21
N GLY A 222 -11.38 9.83 -10.81
CA GLY A 222 -11.88 9.08 -11.96
C GLY A 222 -10.92 9.14 -13.16
N ARG A 223 -10.24 10.28 -13.38
CA ARG A 223 -9.20 10.38 -14.41
C ARG A 223 -7.98 9.53 -14.07
N GLY A 224 -7.51 9.51 -12.83
CA GLY A 224 -6.39 8.67 -12.43
C GLY A 224 -6.70 7.17 -12.55
N ILE A 225 -7.92 6.75 -12.17
CA ILE A 225 -8.41 5.39 -12.42
C ILE A 225 -8.41 5.10 -13.94
N TYR A 226 -8.94 6.03 -14.75
CA TYR A 226 -8.96 5.88 -16.21
C TYR A 226 -7.56 5.68 -16.78
N GLU A 227 -6.60 6.53 -16.45
CA GLU A 227 -5.24 6.43 -16.96
C GLU A 227 -4.55 5.13 -16.54
N THR A 228 -4.83 4.66 -15.33
CA THR A 228 -4.30 3.40 -14.82
C THR A 228 -4.83 2.18 -15.57
N VAL A 229 -6.14 2.16 -15.84
CA VAL A 229 -6.82 0.94 -16.30
C VAL A 229 -7.02 0.91 -17.83
N TYR A 230 -7.27 2.07 -18.44
CA TYR A 230 -7.67 2.18 -19.85
C TYR A 230 -6.81 3.14 -20.67
N GLY A 231 -6.14 4.11 -20.00
CA GLY A 231 -5.39 5.17 -20.64
C GLY A 231 -3.90 4.88 -20.79
N GLY A 232 -3.09 5.93 -20.67
CA GLY A 232 -1.66 5.91 -20.99
C GLY A 232 -0.81 5.00 -20.09
N LEU A 233 -1.32 4.58 -18.93
CA LEU A 233 -0.61 3.72 -17.99
C LEU A 233 -1.11 2.26 -17.99
N ALA A 234 -2.14 1.93 -18.78
CA ALA A 234 -2.71 0.57 -18.82
C ALA A 234 -1.68 -0.52 -19.17
N GLY A 235 -0.66 -0.18 -19.98
CA GLY A 235 0.42 -1.09 -20.34
C GLY A 235 1.42 -1.42 -19.23
N GLN A 236 1.33 -0.78 -18.05
CA GLN A 236 2.27 -1.01 -16.94
C GLN A 236 1.92 -2.20 -16.05
N GLY A 237 0.76 -2.82 -16.23
CA GLY A 237 0.38 -4.05 -15.51
C GLY A 237 0.06 -3.85 -14.04
N PHE A 238 -0.65 -2.78 -13.67
CA PHE A 238 -1.12 -2.57 -12.30
C PHE A 238 -2.14 -3.63 -11.88
N SER A 239 -1.95 -4.22 -10.70
CA SER A 239 -2.93 -5.10 -10.08
C SER A 239 -3.96 -4.33 -9.27
N HIS A 240 -3.58 -3.18 -8.70
CA HIS A 240 -4.44 -2.37 -7.83
C HIS A 240 -4.29 -0.86 -8.08
N VAL A 241 -5.32 -0.11 -7.71
CA VAL A 241 -5.32 1.35 -7.63
C VAL A 241 -5.60 1.75 -6.19
N CYS A 242 -4.82 2.68 -5.65
CA CYS A 242 -5.05 3.28 -4.33
C CYS A 242 -5.27 4.78 -4.45
N LEU A 243 -6.47 5.26 -4.12
CA LEU A 243 -6.81 6.67 -4.09
C LEU A 243 -6.37 7.28 -2.75
N LEU A 244 -5.83 8.50 -2.78
CA LEU A 244 -5.47 9.27 -1.60
C LEU A 244 -5.61 10.79 -1.86
N ASP A 245 -5.88 11.56 -0.81
CA ASP A 245 -6.03 13.02 -0.90
C ASP A 245 -4.68 13.73 -1.02
N ASP A 246 -4.66 14.97 -1.54
CA ASP A 246 -3.44 15.76 -1.67
C ASP A 246 -3.04 16.47 -0.38
N ASP A 247 -3.98 16.82 0.50
CA ASP A 247 -3.78 17.54 1.76
C ASP A 247 -3.75 16.66 3.01
N ILE A 248 -3.27 15.41 2.85
CA ILE A 248 -3.01 14.50 3.99
C ILE A 248 -1.52 14.50 4.33
N TYR A 249 -1.21 14.29 5.61
CA TYR A 249 0.15 14.08 6.06
C TYR A 249 0.54 12.61 5.87
N LEU A 250 1.40 12.36 4.89
CA LEU A 250 1.86 11.02 4.56
C LEU A 250 3.06 10.58 5.40
N HIS A 251 3.12 9.27 5.63
CA HIS A 251 4.28 8.62 6.23
C HIS A 251 4.67 7.40 5.36
N PRO A 252 5.97 7.11 5.12
CA PRO A 252 6.40 6.00 4.27
C PRO A 252 5.80 4.64 4.67
N GLU A 253 5.63 4.43 5.97
CA GLU A 253 5.04 3.21 6.52
C GLU A 253 3.56 3.00 6.12
N MET A 254 2.79 4.05 5.80
CA MET A 254 1.42 3.90 5.29
C MET A 254 1.41 3.13 3.96
N PHE A 255 2.32 3.50 3.06
CA PHE A 255 2.52 2.79 1.79
C PHE A 255 3.05 1.37 2.01
N ALA A 256 4.00 1.19 2.94
CA ALA A 256 4.57 -0.11 3.25
C ALA A 256 3.52 -1.09 3.78
N ARG A 257 2.68 -0.67 4.74
CA ARG A 257 1.59 -1.50 5.30
C ARG A 257 0.53 -1.83 4.27
N ASN A 258 0.14 -0.85 3.45
CA ASN A 258 -0.80 -1.11 2.36
C ASN A 258 -0.23 -2.11 1.35
N THR A 259 1.04 -1.94 0.95
CA THR A 259 1.70 -2.89 0.05
C THR A 259 1.74 -4.29 0.64
N ALA A 260 2.09 -4.42 1.92
CA ALA A 260 2.09 -5.71 2.60
C ALA A 260 0.68 -6.31 2.68
N PHE A 261 -0.33 -5.54 3.07
CA PHE A 261 -1.71 -6.03 3.17
C PHE A 261 -2.27 -6.47 1.82
N MET A 262 -2.08 -5.65 0.78
CA MET A 262 -2.52 -5.95 -0.59
C MET A 262 -1.81 -7.19 -1.17
N ARG A 263 -0.57 -7.47 -0.75
CA ARG A 263 0.17 -8.66 -1.17
C ARG A 263 -0.52 -9.96 -0.73
N PHE A 264 -1.15 -9.96 0.44
CA PHE A 264 -1.83 -11.12 1.04
C PHE A 264 -3.36 -11.04 0.94
N LEU A 265 -3.92 -9.96 0.40
CA LEU A 265 -5.36 -9.74 0.34
C LEU A 265 -6.04 -10.79 -0.55
N LYS A 266 -7.08 -11.45 -0.03
CA LYS A 266 -7.92 -12.36 -0.81
C LYS A 266 -8.73 -11.57 -1.86
N PRO A 267 -9.06 -12.15 -3.02
CA PRO A 267 -10.00 -11.54 -3.95
C PRO A 267 -11.37 -11.25 -3.30
N GLY A 268 -12.05 -10.20 -3.73
CA GLY A 268 -13.37 -9.81 -3.21
C GLY A 268 -13.33 -8.83 -2.03
N TYR A 269 -12.18 -8.19 -1.79
CA TYR A 269 -12.05 -7.12 -0.80
C TYR A 269 -11.49 -5.84 -1.42
N HIS A 270 -11.90 -4.69 -0.88
CA HIS A 270 -11.22 -3.43 -1.06
C HIS A 270 -10.89 -2.79 0.30
N VAL A 271 -9.82 -2.00 0.35
CA VAL A 271 -9.20 -1.57 1.60
C VAL A 271 -9.36 -0.07 1.80
N GLY A 272 -9.82 0.33 2.99
CA GLY A 272 -9.83 1.72 3.44
C GLY A 272 -8.84 1.97 4.58
N ALA A 273 -8.74 3.22 5.03
CA ALA A 273 -8.03 3.58 6.25
C ALA A 273 -8.85 4.52 7.15
N PRO A 274 -8.74 4.40 8.48
CA PRO A 274 -9.27 5.38 9.41
C PRO A 274 -8.59 6.75 9.24
N MET A 275 -9.35 7.82 9.45
CA MET A 275 -8.85 9.18 9.46
C MET A 275 -8.75 9.72 10.89
N TYR A 276 -7.61 10.33 11.21
CA TYR A 276 -7.34 10.98 12.50
C TYR A 276 -7.09 12.48 12.28
N PRO A 277 -7.77 13.37 13.03
CA PRO A 277 -7.63 14.80 12.87
C PRO A 277 -6.36 15.28 13.58
N THR A 278 -5.44 15.90 12.85
CA THR A 278 -4.18 16.41 13.46
C THR A 278 -3.83 17.81 12.96
N SER A 279 -3.09 18.54 13.80
CA SER A 279 -2.32 19.73 13.41
C SER A 279 -0.80 19.46 13.38
N GLU A 280 -0.36 18.25 13.78
CA GLU A 280 1.04 17.84 13.84
C GLU A 280 1.25 16.50 13.12
N ALA A 281 2.14 16.47 12.12
CA ALA A 281 2.36 15.30 11.27
C ALA A 281 3.05 14.10 11.97
N GLN A 282 3.69 14.33 13.13
CA GLN A 282 4.54 13.33 13.80
C GLN A 282 3.94 12.69 15.06
N LYS A 283 2.71 13.05 15.42
CA LYS A 283 2.02 12.47 16.58
C LYS A 283 0.69 11.90 16.16
N ILE A 284 0.35 10.74 16.72
CA ILE A 284 -1.00 10.22 16.55
C ILE A 284 -1.95 11.07 17.42
N PRO A 285 -3.06 11.57 16.86
CA PRO A 285 -4.08 12.24 17.65
C PRO A 285 -4.68 11.31 18.70
N CYS A 286 -5.17 11.90 19.80
CA CYS A 286 -5.84 11.13 20.85
C CYS A 286 -7.15 10.49 20.39
N HIS A 287 -7.79 11.00 19.33
CA HIS A 287 -9.10 10.55 18.90
C HIS A 287 -9.17 10.29 17.39
N SER A 288 -9.96 9.29 16.98
CA SER A 288 -10.34 9.04 15.58
C SER A 288 -11.41 10.03 15.13
N ALA A 289 -11.31 10.55 13.90
CA ALA A 289 -12.37 11.34 13.29
C ALA A 289 -13.40 10.45 12.59
N CYS A 290 -12.93 9.42 11.88
CA CYS A 290 -13.79 8.52 11.14
C CYS A 290 -13.05 7.23 10.79
N PHE A 291 -13.59 6.09 11.20
CA PHE A 291 -13.14 4.77 10.75
C PHE A 291 -13.68 4.43 9.37
N GLY A 292 -14.97 4.68 9.15
CA GLY A 292 -15.71 4.47 7.90
C GLY A 292 -17.15 4.97 8.06
N HIS A 293 -17.97 4.91 7.01
CA HIS A 293 -19.34 5.43 7.06
C HIS A 293 -20.40 4.35 6.88
N GLN A 294 -21.46 4.41 7.69
CA GLN A 294 -22.70 3.69 7.47
C GLN A 294 -23.64 4.53 6.58
N TYR A 295 -24.04 3.98 5.44
CA TYR A 295 -24.96 4.58 4.49
C TYR A 295 -26.41 4.36 4.93
N CYS A 296 -27.03 5.39 5.51
CA CYS A 296 -28.42 5.30 6.01
C CYS A 296 -29.46 5.36 4.89
N ALA A 297 -29.05 5.70 3.67
CA ALA A 297 -29.91 5.55 2.51
C ALA A 297 -31.20 6.43 2.61
N THR A 298 -31.12 7.56 3.29
CA THR A 298 -32.22 8.54 3.53
C THR A 298 -32.17 9.73 2.58
N VAL A 299 -33.27 10.49 2.42
CA VAL A 299 -33.30 11.70 1.56
C VAL A 299 -32.32 12.78 2.07
N HIS A 300 -32.22 12.91 3.40
CA HIS A 300 -31.19 13.72 4.04
C HIS A 300 -29.87 12.93 4.11
N PRO A 301 -28.70 13.55 3.89
CA PRO A 301 -27.41 12.89 4.06
C PRO A 301 -27.06 12.77 5.56
N SER A 302 -27.73 11.85 6.26
CA SER A 302 -27.57 11.55 7.69
C SER A 302 -26.73 10.29 7.94
N ASP A 303 -25.75 10.03 7.07
CA ASP A 303 -24.86 8.87 7.20
C ASP A 303 -24.01 8.99 8.48
N ILE A 304 -23.71 7.86 9.11
CA ILE A 304 -23.04 7.81 10.41
C ILE A 304 -21.54 7.58 10.19
N ALA A 305 -20.70 8.45 10.76
CA ALA A 305 -19.25 8.21 10.84
C ALA A 305 -18.97 7.24 11.99
N LEU A 306 -18.61 6.00 11.66
CA LEU A 306 -18.26 4.97 12.63
C LEU A 306 -16.90 5.28 13.26
N GLY A 307 -16.73 4.94 14.53
CA GLY A 307 -15.48 5.12 15.25
C GLY A 307 -15.04 6.59 15.45
N ALA A 308 -15.95 7.55 15.25
CA ALA A 308 -15.71 8.95 15.58
C ALA A 308 -15.52 9.11 17.10
N GLU A 309 -14.57 9.97 17.50
CA GLU A 309 -14.21 10.30 18.89
C GLU A 309 -13.61 9.13 19.70
N LEU A 310 -13.39 7.95 19.10
CA LEU A 310 -12.72 6.85 19.79
C LEU A 310 -11.28 7.19 20.15
N ASN A 311 -10.88 6.89 21.39
CA ASN A 311 -9.54 7.14 21.87
C ASN A 311 -8.54 6.17 21.23
N THR A 312 -7.49 6.67 20.58
CA THR A 312 -6.49 5.85 19.88
C THR A 312 -5.68 4.92 20.78
N SER A 313 -5.67 5.14 22.10
CA SER A 313 -5.09 4.23 23.09
C SER A 313 -6.06 3.12 23.55
N ASP A 314 -7.36 3.26 23.28
CA ASP A 314 -8.40 2.32 23.70
C ASP A 314 -8.63 1.26 22.61
N ILE A 315 -7.66 0.35 22.48
CA ILE A 315 -7.72 -0.76 21.51
C ILE A 315 -9.01 -1.60 21.68
N PRO A 316 -9.47 -1.95 22.90
CA PRO A 316 -10.76 -2.64 23.08
C PRO A 316 -11.96 -1.90 22.47
N ALA A 317 -12.01 -0.56 22.50
CA ALA A 317 -13.08 0.18 21.85
C ALA A 317 -13.10 -0.01 20.33
N PHE A 318 -11.92 -0.04 19.67
CA PHE A 318 -11.81 -0.36 18.25
C PHE A 318 -12.17 -1.81 17.92
N LEU A 319 -11.94 -2.75 18.85
CA LEU A 319 -12.33 -4.15 18.69
C LEU A 319 -13.85 -4.36 18.82
N ASN A 320 -14.53 -3.57 19.66
CA ASN A 320 -15.98 -3.69 19.91
C ASN A 320 -16.87 -2.83 19.01
N MET A 321 -16.32 -1.85 18.30
CA MET A 321 -17.13 -1.01 17.41
C MET A 321 -17.72 -1.80 16.25
N ASP A 322 -18.68 -1.21 15.54
CA ASP A 322 -19.10 -1.73 14.24
C ASP A 322 -17.95 -1.59 13.22
N ARG A 323 -17.48 -2.73 12.71
CA ARG A 323 -16.37 -2.85 11.76
C ARG A 323 -16.85 -3.22 10.35
N THR A 324 -18.11 -2.95 10.04
CA THR A 324 -18.75 -3.23 8.74
C THR A 324 -19.26 -1.97 8.03
N PRO A 325 -18.40 -0.97 7.77
CA PRO A 325 -18.81 0.25 7.07
C PRO A 325 -19.27 -0.03 5.63
N ASP A 326 -20.23 0.76 5.15
CA ASP A 326 -20.69 0.73 3.75
C ASP A 326 -19.74 1.46 2.80
N SER A 327 -18.95 2.41 3.32
CA SER A 327 -18.03 3.21 2.51
C SER A 327 -16.84 3.75 3.30
N THR A 328 -15.78 4.05 2.56
CA THR A 328 -14.57 4.74 3.04
C THR A 328 -14.32 5.96 2.18
N GLY A 329 -13.74 7.01 2.76
CA GLY A 329 -13.39 8.20 1.98
C GLY A 329 -12.20 7.93 1.07
N TRP A 330 -12.11 8.67 -0.03
CA TRP A 330 -10.99 8.55 -0.98
C TRP A 330 -9.68 9.21 -0.52
N TRP A 331 -9.60 9.60 0.76
CA TRP A 331 -8.33 9.88 1.43
C TRP A 331 -7.43 8.64 1.51
N TRP A 332 -8.02 7.44 1.53
CA TRP A 332 -7.33 6.16 1.36
C TRP A 332 -8.33 5.08 0.92
N SER A 333 -8.28 4.68 -0.35
CA SER A 333 -9.14 3.61 -0.87
C SER A 333 -8.41 2.79 -1.93
N CYS A 334 -8.09 1.53 -1.60
CA CYS A 334 -7.33 0.63 -2.46
C CYS A 334 -8.21 -0.52 -2.95
N PHE A 335 -8.29 -0.72 -4.27
CA PHE A 335 -9.11 -1.76 -4.91
C PHE A 335 -8.44 -2.33 -6.15
N ALA A 336 -8.84 -3.55 -6.54
CA ALA A 336 -8.23 -4.25 -7.66
C ALA A 336 -8.61 -3.64 -9.01
N VAL A 337 -7.68 -3.63 -9.95
CA VAL A 337 -7.93 -3.21 -11.34
C VAL A 337 -8.98 -4.10 -12.01
N SER A 338 -9.01 -5.40 -11.68
CA SER A 338 -10.04 -6.34 -12.13
C SER A 338 -11.44 -5.94 -11.71
N ASP A 339 -11.61 -5.35 -10.51
CA ASP A 339 -12.89 -4.84 -10.06
C ASP A 339 -13.31 -3.58 -10.81
N VAL A 340 -12.36 -2.66 -11.10
CA VAL A 340 -12.63 -1.49 -11.96
C VAL A 340 -13.10 -1.93 -13.35
N LEU A 341 -12.47 -2.95 -13.94
CA LEU A 341 -12.88 -3.52 -15.23
C LEU A 341 -14.30 -4.10 -15.17
N ARG A 342 -14.68 -4.69 -14.03
CA ARG A 342 -15.99 -5.31 -13.81
C ARG A 342 -17.10 -4.31 -13.58
N ILE A 343 -16.87 -3.27 -12.78
CA ILE A 343 -17.93 -2.33 -12.38
C ILE A 343 -17.91 -1.00 -13.16
N GLY A 344 -16.82 -0.68 -13.87
CA GLY A 344 -16.61 0.59 -14.55
C GLY A 344 -16.11 1.72 -13.64
N LEU A 345 -15.86 2.88 -14.20
CA LEU A 345 -15.33 4.06 -13.49
C LEU A 345 -16.36 4.70 -12.53
N PRO A 346 -15.95 5.59 -11.61
CA PRO A 346 -16.87 6.31 -10.74
C PRO A 346 -17.96 7.07 -11.50
N TYR A 347 -19.10 7.28 -10.85
CA TYR A 347 -20.08 8.22 -11.40
C TYR A 347 -19.50 9.64 -11.36
N PRO A 348 -19.59 10.41 -12.46
CA PRO A 348 -18.91 11.71 -12.61
C PRO A 348 -19.64 12.81 -11.85
N PHE A 349 -19.58 12.75 -10.51
CA PHE A 349 -19.83 13.92 -9.68
C PHE A 349 -18.66 14.91 -9.81
N PHE A 350 -18.84 16.11 -9.27
CA PHE A 350 -17.75 17.07 -9.10
C PHE A 350 -17.08 16.83 -7.73
N ILE A 351 -17.91 16.99 -6.71
CA ILE A 351 -17.84 16.61 -5.30
C ILE A 351 -19.32 16.48 -4.88
N LYS A 352 -19.78 15.83 -3.81
CA LYS A 352 -19.27 14.75 -2.95
C LYS A 352 -20.08 13.47 -3.29
N MET A 353 -20.03 12.41 -2.47
CA MET A 353 -20.80 11.14 -2.62
C MET A 353 -20.26 10.17 -3.68
N ASP A 354 -19.17 10.54 -4.31
CA ASP A 354 -18.39 9.73 -5.24
C ASP A 354 -17.79 8.50 -4.55
N ASP A 355 -17.20 8.70 -3.37
CA ASP A 355 -16.70 7.66 -2.47
C ASP A 355 -17.79 6.66 -2.03
N VAL A 356 -18.94 7.18 -1.62
CA VAL A 356 -20.11 6.39 -1.21
C VAL A 356 -20.68 5.62 -2.41
N GLU A 357 -20.88 6.28 -3.56
CA GLU A 357 -21.40 5.63 -4.77
C GLU A 357 -20.52 4.46 -5.20
N TYR A 358 -19.20 4.66 -5.21
CA TYR A 358 -18.26 3.67 -5.68
C TYR A 358 -18.13 2.50 -4.72
N SER A 359 -18.04 2.76 -3.40
CA SER A 359 -18.00 1.71 -2.37
C SER A 359 -19.25 0.83 -2.42
N LEU A 360 -20.45 1.43 -2.49
CA LEU A 360 -21.69 0.68 -2.62
C LEU A 360 -21.77 -0.12 -3.92
N ARG A 361 -21.18 0.37 -5.02
CA ARG A 361 -21.14 -0.37 -6.29
C ARG A 361 -20.15 -1.52 -6.27
N LEU A 362 -19.01 -1.37 -5.59
CA LEU A 362 -18.07 -2.47 -5.28
C LEU A 362 -18.77 -3.55 -4.44
N GLN A 363 -19.47 -3.16 -3.38
CA GLN A 363 -20.22 -4.09 -2.53
C GLN A 363 -21.33 -4.84 -3.28
N ASN A 364 -22.10 -4.14 -4.13
CA ASN A 364 -23.10 -4.79 -4.99
C ASN A 364 -22.49 -5.79 -5.99
N ALA A 365 -21.19 -5.68 -6.29
CA ALA A 365 -20.44 -6.63 -7.10
C ALA A 365 -19.76 -7.74 -6.26
N GLY A 366 -20.02 -7.79 -4.95
CA GLY A 366 -19.42 -8.75 -4.02
C GLY A 366 -17.98 -8.41 -3.63
N VAL A 367 -17.59 -7.13 -3.66
CA VAL A 367 -16.32 -6.64 -3.13
C VAL A 367 -16.58 -5.96 -1.80
N GLU A 368 -16.22 -6.60 -0.69
CA GLU A 368 -16.46 -6.10 0.66
C GLU A 368 -15.41 -5.05 1.06
N LEU A 369 -15.84 -4.01 1.79
CA LEU A 369 -14.93 -3.02 2.37
C LEU A 369 -14.31 -3.58 3.65
N VAL A 370 -12.98 -3.56 3.72
CA VAL A 370 -12.23 -3.88 4.91
C VAL A 370 -11.34 -2.71 5.33
N ILE A 371 -11.29 -2.42 6.63
CA ILE A 371 -10.48 -1.33 7.19
C ILE A 371 -9.68 -1.89 8.37
N PRO A 372 -8.35 -2.05 8.23
CA PRO A 372 -7.47 -2.31 9.36
C PRO A 372 -7.40 -1.08 10.25
N PHE A 373 -7.63 -1.22 11.56
CA PHE A 373 -7.47 -0.07 12.47
C PHE A 373 -6.02 0.37 12.64
N SER A 374 -5.07 -0.46 12.19
CA SER A 374 -3.65 -0.15 12.20
C SER A 374 -3.23 0.70 11.00
N PHE A 375 -4.12 0.92 10.04
CA PHE A 375 -3.89 1.92 8.99
C PHE A 375 -4.27 3.29 9.54
N TRP A 376 -3.74 4.36 8.94
CA TRP A 376 -4.08 5.71 9.36
C TRP A 376 -3.93 6.70 8.23
N VAL A 377 -4.76 7.73 8.27
CA VAL A 377 -4.56 8.97 7.52
C VAL A 377 -4.64 10.12 8.50
N LEU A 378 -3.65 11.02 8.42
CA LEU A 378 -3.62 12.27 9.16
C LEU A 378 -4.11 13.38 8.26
N HIS A 379 -5.14 14.11 8.68
CA HIS A 379 -5.73 15.19 7.90
C HIS A 379 -6.30 16.28 8.83
N ASP A 380 -6.44 17.50 8.33
CA ASP A 380 -7.05 18.61 9.08
C ASP A 380 -8.54 18.34 9.38
N ASP A 381 -9.12 19.00 10.38
CA ASP A 381 -10.50 18.73 10.78
C ASP A 381 -11.53 19.16 9.69
N PHE A 382 -12.51 18.31 9.40
CA PHE A 382 -13.54 18.55 8.39
C PHE A 382 -14.43 19.78 8.64
N GLU A 383 -14.62 20.19 9.90
CA GLU A 383 -15.56 21.28 10.22
C GLU A 383 -15.08 22.66 9.78
N GLU A 384 -13.77 22.86 9.61
CA GLU A 384 -13.22 24.11 9.06
C GLU A 384 -13.67 24.34 7.61
N LYS A 385 -13.89 23.26 6.86
CA LYS A 385 -14.31 23.27 5.46
C LYS A 385 -15.85 23.33 5.30
N TYR A 386 -16.62 23.45 6.39
CA TYR A 386 -18.08 23.48 6.34
C TYR A 386 -18.62 24.77 5.70
N THR A 387 -19.38 24.62 4.61
CA THR A 387 -20.07 25.73 3.94
C THR A 387 -21.42 25.30 3.39
N ALA A 388 -22.33 26.26 3.20
CA ALA A 388 -23.61 26.01 2.53
C ALA A 388 -23.43 25.41 1.13
N ALA A 389 -22.36 25.77 0.42
CA ALA A 389 -22.04 25.26 -0.91
C ALA A 389 -21.77 23.74 -0.89
N MET A 390 -21.12 23.21 0.15
CA MET A 390 -20.88 21.76 0.25
C MET A 390 -22.19 20.98 0.44
N GLN A 391 -23.17 21.56 1.13
CA GLN A 391 -24.48 20.93 1.33
C GLN A 391 -25.24 20.78 0.01
N TYR A 392 -25.16 21.76 -0.90
CA TYR A 392 -25.75 21.64 -2.24
C TYR A 392 -25.35 20.32 -2.92
N PHE A 393 -24.05 20.02 -2.92
CA PHE A 393 -23.52 18.82 -3.57
C PHE A 393 -23.92 17.55 -2.83
N ARG A 394 -23.82 17.53 -1.50
CA ARG A 394 -24.24 16.38 -0.67
C ARG A 394 -25.69 16.00 -0.95
N PHE A 395 -26.63 16.95 -0.89
CA PHE A 395 -28.04 16.68 -1.14
C PHE A 395 -28.32 16.28 -2.59
N ARG A 396 -27.85 17.06 -3.57
CA ARG A 396 -28.10 16.77 -4.99
C ARG A 396 -27.59 15.38 -5.36
N ASN A 397 -26.35 15.07 -4.99
CA ASN A 397 -25.72 13.81 -5.38
C ASN A 397 -26.31 12.64 -4.59
N ARG A 398 -26.74 12.85 -3.33
CA ARG A 398 -27.54 11.87 -2.57
C ARG A 398 -28.82 11.49 -3.32
N TRP A 399 -29.57 12.45 -3.85
CA TRP A 399 -30.78 12.15 -4.61
C TRP A 399 -30.48 11.45 -5.94
N VAL A 400 -29.37 11.79 -6.60
CA VAL A 400 -28.90 11.04 -7.78
C VAL A 400 -28.62 9.58 -7.42
N LEU A 401 -27.89 9.33 -6.33
CA LEU A 401 -27.59 7.97 -5.86
C LEU A 401 -28.88 7.20 -5.51
N LEU A 402 -29.80 7.81 -4.76
CA LEU A 402 -31.08 7.20 -4.43
C LEU A 402 -31.92 6.90 -5.68
N ALA A 403 -31.91 7.79 -6.68
CA ALA A 403 -32.57 7.55 -7.97
C ALA A 403 -31.96 6.38 -8.72
N GLN A 404 -30.63 6.25 -8.71
CA GLN A 404 -29.93 5.11 -9.32
C GLN A 404 -30.24 3.78 -8.64
N GLN A 405 -30.43 3.79 -7.32
CA GLN A 405 -30.79 2.62 -6.51
C GLN A 405 -32.29 2.30 -6.51
N ASP A 406 -33.09 3.07 -7.24
CA ASP A 406 -34.55 2.93 -7.28
C ASP A 406 -35.27 3.20 -5.94
N ARG A 407 -34.71 4.07 -5.10
CA ARG A 407 -35.18 4.33 -3.72
C ARG A 407 -36.02 5.61 -3.57
N LEU A 408 -36.43 6.20 -4.68
CA LEU A 408 -37.27 7.43 -4.73
C LEU A 408 -38.67 7.19 -5.33
N GLN A 409 -39.17 5.96 -5.27
CA GLN A 409 -40.46 5.60 -5.87
C GLN A 409 -41.66 6.27 -5.19
N ASP A 410 -41.63 6.43 -3.86
CA ASP A 410 -42.63 7.22 -3.15
C ASP A 410 -42.34 8.72 -3.32
N THR A 411 -42.88 9.28 -4.40
CA THR A 411 -42.68 10.69 -4.72
C THR A 411 -43.39 11.61 -3.72
N GLN A 412 -44.49 11.16 -3.08
CA GLN A 412 -45.20 11.99 -2.10
C GLN A 412 -44.39 12.11 -0.81
N ASP A 413 -43.86 10.99 -0.33
CA ASP A 413 -42.98 10.97 0.83
C ASP A 413 -41.70 11.79 0.57
N PHE A 414 -41.09 11.65 -0.61
CA PHE A 414 -39.96 12.48 -0.99
C PHE A 414 -40.29 13.99 -0.94
N VAL A 415 -41.44 14.39 -1.51
CA VAL A 415 -41.89 15.79 -1.47
C VAL A 415 -42.09 16.26 -0.04
N HIS A 416 -42.65 15.41 0.83
CA HIS A 416 -42.83 15.72 2.25
C HIS A 416 -41.47 15.97 2.94
N GLN A 417 -40.51 15.06 2.77
CA GLN A 417 -39.17 15.19 3.35
C GLN A 417 -38.44 16.43 2.80
N PHE A 418 -38.45 16.64 1.47
CA PHE A 418 -37.87 17.82 0.84
C PHE A 418 -38.48 19.13 1.37
N ASP A 419 -39.80 19.14 1.59
CA ASP A 419 -40.50 20.29 2.16
C ASP A 419 -40.03 20.61 3.59
N GLN A 420 -39.90 19.59 4.43
CA GLN A 420 -39.40 19.73 5.79
C GLN A 420 -37.98 20.29 5.80
N LEU A 421 -37.11 19.82 4.89
CA LEU A 421 -35.72 20.31 4.78
C LEU A 421 -35.65 21.80 4.44
N VAL A 422 -36.33 22.23 3.37
CA VAL A 422 -36.32 23.64 2.95
C VAL A 422 -36.94 24.52 4.03
N ARG A 423 -38.07 24.09 4.64
CA ARG A 423 -38.70 24.81 5.74
C ARG A 423 -37.80 24.89 6.97
N GLY A 424 -37.05 23.84 7.30
CA GLY A 424 -36.10 23.81 8.40
C GLY A 424 -35.04 24.88 8.25
N PHE A 425 -34.42 24.98 7.07
CA PHE A 425 -33.43 26.02 6.78
C PHE A 425 -34.01 27.44 6.86
N VAL A 426 -35.16 27.69 6.23
CA VAL A 426 -35.83 29.00 6.30
C VAL A 426 -36.21 29.36 7.74
N SER A 427 -36.74 28.40 8.48
CA SER A 427 -37.13 28.62 9.88
C SER A 427 -35.91 28.87 10.77
N GLY A 428 -34.75 28.33 10.41
CA GLY A 428 -33.43 28.62 10.98
C GLY A 428 -32.78 29.93 10.51
N ARG A 429 -33.44 30.71 9.65
CA ARG A 429 -32.88 31.88 8.94
C ARG A 429 -31.66 31.56 8.06
N LYS A 430 -31.45 30.30 7.71
CA LYS A 430 -30.39 29.83 6.80
C LYS A 430 -30.88 29.89 5.35
N TYR A 431 -31.08 31.10 4.83
CA TYR A 431 -31.68 31.32 3.51
C TYR A 431 -30.76 30.96 2.35
N GLU A 432 -29.43 31.01 2.52
CA GLU A 432 -28.49 30.54 1.49
C GLU A 432 -28.58 29.02 1.34
N HIS A 433 -28.61 28.27 2.46
CA HIS A 433 -28.88 26.83 2.43
C HIS A 433 -30.23 26.51 1.78
N ALA A 434 -31.31 27.21 2.16
CA ALA A 434 -32.63 26.99 1.57
C ALA A 434 -32.65 27.24 0.06
N GLN A 435 -32.00 28.32 -0.40
CA GLN A 435 -31.91 28.61 -1.84
C GLN A 435 -31.08 27.57 -2.58
N LEU A 436 -29.97 27.13 -2.00
CA LEU A 436 -29.13 26.10 -2.59
C LEU A 436 -29.86 24.76 -2.69
N LEU A 437 -30.68 24.40 -1.70
CA LEU A 437 -31.47 23.17 -1.75
C LEU A 437 -32.56 23.23 -2.84
N LEU A 438 -33.19 24.39 -3.03
CA LEU A 438 -34.11 24.64 -4.14
C LEU A 438 -33.41 24.57 -5.50
N ASN A 439 -32.22 25.18 -5.62
CA ASN A 439 -31.41 25.12 -6.85
C ASN A 439 -30.93 23.69 -7.14
N ALA A 440 -30.55 22.93 -6.11
CA ALA A 440 -30.15 21.54 -6.23
C ALA A 440 -31.28 20.69 -6.82
N MET A 441 -32.51 20.91 -6.34
CA MET A 441 -33.69 20.24 -6.87
C MET A 441 -33.99 20.67 -8.31
N ASP A 442 -33.92 21.96 -8.63
CA ASP A 442 -34.11 22.42 -10.02
C ASP A 442 -33.11 21.74 -10.98
N HIS A 443 -31.83 21.71 -10.60
CA HIS A 443 -30.78 21.08 -11.40
C HIS A 443 -30.96 19.56 -11.48
N PHE A 444 -31.37 18.89 -10.40
CA PHE A 444 -31.71 17.47 -10.40
C PHE A 444 -32.85 17.17 -11.39
N LEU A 445 -33.90 17.98 -11.39
CA LEU A 445 -35.07 17.83 -12.25
C LEU A 445 -34.74 17.95 -13.76
N ARG A 446 -33.75 18.78 -14.11
CA ARG A 446 -33.25 18.90 -15.50
C ARG A 446 -32.53 17.64 -16.00
N GLY A 447 -32.12 16.75 -15.09
CA GLY A 447 -31.63 15.42 -15.39
C GLY A 447 -30.12 15.28 -15.64
N PRO A 448 -29.65 14.03 -15.83
CA PRO A 448 -28.22 13.70 -15.76
C PRO A 448 -27.38 14.43 -16.82
N SER A 449 -27.88 14.55 -18.05
CA SER A 449 -27.15 15.25 -19.13
C SER A 449 -26.93 16.74 -18.82
N TYR A 450 -27.89 17.39 -18.17
CA TYR A 450 -27.75 18.79 -17.75
C TYR A 450 -26.68 18.96 -16.68
N LEU A 451 -26.65 18.05 -15.68
CA LEU A 451 -25.67 18.10 -14.60
C LEU A 451 -24.23 18.03 -15.12
N ILE A 452 -23.98 17.23 -16.14
CA ILE A 452 -22.65 17.08 -16.75
C ILE A 452 -22.32 18.26 -17.68
N THR A 453 -23.22 18.59 -18.62
CA THR A 453 -22.93 19.62 -19.64
C THR A 453 -22.86 21.04 -19.09
N GLN A 454 -23.59 21.33 -18.00
CA GLN A 454 -23.64 22.65 -17.36
C GLN A 454 -22.84 22.72 -16.05
N GLU A 455 -21.96 21.75 -15.78
CA GLU A 455 -21.23 21.65 -14.52
C GLU A 455 -20.55 22.98 -14.15
N LYS A 456 -19.74 23.57 -15.05
CA LYS A 456 -19.04 24.84 -14.81
C LYS A 456 -20.00 25.98 -14.41
N GLN A 457 -21.14 26.11 -15.09
CA GLN A 457 -22.12 27.14 -14.79
C GLN A 457 -22.77 26.89 -13.42
N ILE A 458 -23.13 25.64 -13.13
CA ILE A 458 -23.69 25.23 -11.84
C ILE A 458 -22.71 25.60 -10.71
N LEU A 459 -21.43 25.23 -10.83
CA LEU A 459 -20.40 25.55 -9.85
C LEU A 459 -20.31 27.05 -9.59
N SER A 460 -20.19 27.86 -10.65
CA SER A 460 -20.11 29.32 -10.50
C SER A 460 -21.34 29.90 -9.79
N SER A 461 -22.54 29.37 -10.06
CA SER A 461 -23.77 29.85 -9.46
C SER A 461 -23.89 29.48 -7.98
N VAL A 462 -23.41 28.30 -7.60
CA VAL A 462 -23.45 27.79 -6.22
C VAL A 462 -22.49 28.58 -5.34
N PHE A 463 -21.23 28.75 -5.77
CA PHE A 463 -20.24 29.47 -4.97
C PHE A 463 -20.52 30.98 -4.89
N ALA A 464 -21.08 31.60 -5.94
CA ALA A 464 -21.44 33.02 -5.91
C ALA A 464 -22.59 33.35 -4.94
N LEU A 465 -23.39 32.34 -4.57
CA LEU A 465 -24.54 32.50 -3.70
C LEU A 465 -24.15 32.53 -2.21
N VAL A 466 -23.12 31.79 -1.82
CA VAL A 466 -22.69 31.69 -0.41
C VAL A 466 -21.90 32.93 -0.03
N ARG A 467 -22.47 33.74 0.86
CA ARG A 467 -21.85 34.99 1.34
C ARG A 467 -21.75 35.01 2.85
N GLN A 468 -22.87 34.74 3.53
CA GLN A 468 -23.00 34.84 4.98
C GLN A 468 -22.92 33.48 5.68
N GLU A 469 -23.39 32.41 5.03
CA GLU A 469 -23.53 31.08 5.66
C GLU A 469 -22.29 30.20 5.44
N LYS A 470 -21.14 30.74 5.86
CA LYS A 470 -19.83 30.09 5.88
C LYS A 470 -19.13 30.36 7.21
N ASN A 471 -18.46 29.36 7.77
CA ASN A 471 -17.75 29.52 9.04
C ASN A 471 -16.67 30.61 8.93
N VAL A 472 -16.62 31.46 9.96
CA VAL A 472 -15.58 32.45 10.20
C VAL A 472 -15.09 32.32 11.65
N PRO A 473 -13.87 32.79 11.98
CA PRO A 473 -13.40 32.86 13.36
C PRO A 473 -14.41 33.59 14.26
N MET A 474 -14.87 32.87 15.30
CA MET A 474 -15.81 33.31 16.32
C MET A 474 -15.41 32.67 17.67
N PRO A 475 -14.30 33.13 18.29
CA PRO A 475 -13.76 32.52 19.51
C PRO A 475 -14.71 32.68 20.71
N THR A 476 -15.51 33.74 20.72
CA THR A 476 -16.55 33.99 21.72
C THR A 476 -17.88 34.30 21.04
N PRO A 477 -19.02 34.02 21.71
CA PRO A 477 -20.32 34.41 21.19
C PRO A 477 -20.42 35.94 21.11
N PRO A 478 -21.18 36.51 20.16
CA PRO A 478 -21.36 37.95 20.05
C PRO A 478 -21.82 38.60 21.37
N ALA A 479 -21.20 39.73 21.71
CA ALA A 479 -21.48 40.43 22.97
C ALA A 479 -22.96 40.82 23.09
N GLY A 480 -23.58 40.47 24.22
CA GLY A 480 -24.99 40.77 24.50
C GLY A 480 -26.00 39.80 23.89
N ALA A 481 -25.56 38.77 23.15
CA ALA A 481 -26.44 37.74 22.60
C ALA A 481 -26.57 36.54 23.58
N HIS A 482 -27.78 36.03 23.76
CA HIS A 482 -28.03 34.90 24.65
C HIS A 482 -27.90 33.56 23.92
N VAL A 483 -27.22 32.58 24.52
CA VAL A 483 -27.20 31.19 24.05
C VAL A 483 -28.54 30.53 24.41
N VAL A 484 -29.24 29.97 23.42
CA VAL A 484 -30.66 29.57 23.56
C VAL A 484 -30.99 28.16 23.02
N ASN A 485 -30.08 27.21 23.17
CA ASN A 485 -30.35 25.81 22.84
C ASN A 485 -31.55 25.24 23.61
N GLU A 486 -32.29 24.34 22.96
CA GLU A 486 -33.35 23.52 23.58
C GLU A 486 -34.50 24.36 24.17
N LEU A 487 -34.84 25.48 23.52
CA LEU A 487 -35.93 26.31 23.98
C LEU A 487 -37.26 25.54 23.86
N PRO A 488 -38.03 25.41 24.96
CA PRO A 488 -39.24 24.60 24.96
C PRO A 488 -40.25 25.12 23.95
N LEU A 489 -40.95 24.21 23.26
CA LEU A 489 -42.08 24.55 22.41
C LEU A 489 -43.17 25.27 23.22
N SER A 490 -43.93 26.14 22.56
CA SER A 490 -45.03 26.82 23.24
C SER A 490 -46.05 25.81 23.75
N ARG A 491 -46.33 25.82 25.06
CA ARG A 491 -47.38 24.98 25.68
C ARG A 491 -48.79 25.29 25.14
N ASN A 492 -48.96 26.42 24.47
CA ASN A 492 -50.21 26.80 23.82
C ASN A 492 -50.22 26.29 22.36
N ALA A 493 -51.12 25.36 22.06
CA ALA A 493 -51.27 24.76 20.72
C ALA A 493 -51.51 25.78 19.60
N ARG A 494 -52.20 26.89 19.88
CA ARG A 494 -52.39 27.98 18.91
C ARG A 494 -51.07 28.66 18.58
N ASN A 495 -50.25 28.95 19.60
CA ASN A 495 -48.96 29.61 19.43
C ASN A 495 -47.93 28.67 18.79
N ALA A 496 -47.96 27.38 19.12
CA ALA A 496 -47.14 26.36 18.45
C ALA A 496 -47.46 26.30 16.94
N ARG A 497 -48.74 26.19 16.58
CA ARG A 497 -49.19 26.21 15.17
C ARG A 497 -48.82 27.52 14.47
N LEU A 498 -48.91 28.64 15.17
CA LEU A 498 -48.58 29.94 14.59
C LEU A 498 -47.07 30.08 14.37
N THR A 499 -46.24 29.59 15.30
CA THR A 499 -44.78 29.52 15.16
C THR A 499 -44.39 28.68 13.95
N GLU A 500 -44.99 27.50 13.79
CA GLU A 500 -44.75 26.62 12.64
C GLU A 500 -45.20 27.25 11.32
N ARG A 501 -46.45 27.77 11.26
CA ARG A 501 -47.03 28.35 10.03
C ARG A 501 -46.38 29.67 9.60
N THR A 502 -45.69 30.35 10.52
CA THR A 502 -44.95 31.58 10.26
C THR A 502 -43.44 31.36 10.20
N TRP A 503 -42.98 30.11 10.04
CA TRP A 503 -41.56 29.77 9.89
C TRP A 503 -40.70 30.35 11.02
N ASN A 504 -41.07 30.00 12.26
CA ASN A 504 -40.49 30.52 13.50
C ASN A 504 -40.69 32.02 13.72
N ASN A 505 -41.95 32.46 13.66
CA ASN A 505 -42.39 33.83 13.95
C ASN A 505 -41.75 34.88 13.04
N HIS A 506 -41.50 34.51 11.79
CA HIS A 506 -40.80 35.34 10.82
C HIS A 506 -41.43 36.72 10.62
N PHE A 507 -42.76 36.81 10.81
CA PHE A 507 -43.55 38.03 10.63
C PHE A 507 -43.90 38.75 11.94
N MET A 508 -43.36 38.33 13.08
CA MET A 508 -43.55 39.01 14.38
C MET A 508 -42.49 40.08 14.63
N PRO A 509 -42.73 41.12 15.46
CA PRO A 509 -41.80 42.22 15.70
C PRO A 509 -40.64 41.86 16.68
N LEU A 510 -39.95 40.76 16.40
CA LEU A 510 -38.85 40.23 17.21
C LEU A 510 -37.53 40.93 16.86
N LYS A 511 -36.73 41.29 17.89
CA LYS A 511 -35.51 42.12 17.77
C LYS A 511 -34.27 41.54 18.48
N GLU A 512 -34.33 40.31 18.98
CA GLU A 512 -33.22 39.73 19.77
C GLU A 512 -32.06 39.29 18.87
N HIS A 513 -30.83 39.35 19.38
CA HIS A 513 -29.71 38.58 18.85
C HIS A 513 -29.56 37.34 19.71
N VAL A 514 -29.67 36.17 19.10
CA VAL A 514 -29.54 34.89 19.79
C VAL A 514 -28.37 34.07 19.24
N VAL A 515 -27.81 33.22 20.08
CA VAL A 515 -26.71 32.30 19.74
C VAL A 515 -27.22 30.87 19.89
N ILE A 516 -26.91 30.04 18.90
CA ILE A 516 -27.12 28.59 18.94
C ILE A 516 -25.75 27.95 19.05
N ASP A 517 -25.52 27.25 20.14
CA ASP A 517 -24.38 26.37 20.32
C ASP A 517 -24.58 25.13 19.45
N THR A 518 -23.71 24.91 18.49
CA THR A 518 -23.80 23.81 17.54
C THR A 518 -23.27 22.48 18.07
N THR A 519 -22.55 22.48 19.21
CA THR A 519 -22.10 21.24 19.87
C THR A 519 -23.18 20.64 20.78
N ARG A 520 -24.28 21.37 20.98
CA ARG A 520 -25.44 20.93 21.76
C ARG A 520 -26.64 20.62 20.85
N PRO A 521 -27.54 19.73 21.28
CA PRO A 521 -28.83 19.56 20.63
C PRO A 521 -29.50 20.93 20.42
N ASN A 522 -30.01 21.14 19.21
CA ASN A 522 -30.72 22.36 18.85
C ASN A 522 -31.90 22.03 17.95
N SER A 523 -32.91 22.90 18.00
CA SER A 523 -34.11 22.80 17.18
C SER A 523 -34.29 24.08 16.37
N PRO A 524 -35.01 24.04 15.25
CA PRO A 524 -35.43 25.27 14.58
C PRO A 524 -36.11 26.24 15.55
N SER A 525 -36.88 25.76 16.54
CA SER A 525 -37.63 26.64 17.44
C SER A 525 -36.74 27.50 18.36
N ASP A 526 -35.45 27.19 18.47
CA ASP A 526 -34.49 27.92 19.29
C ASP A 526 -34.22 29.32 18.74
N CYS A 527 -34.30 29.48 17.42
CA CYS A 527 -34.14 30.78 16.79
C CYS A 527 -35.43 31.62 16.76
N ARG A 528 -36.58 31.14 17.27
CA ARG A 528 -37.89 31.78 17.07
C ARG A 528 -38.06 33.23 17.55
N ARG A 529 -37.12 33.78 18.32
CA ARG A 529 -37.10 35.18 18.78
C ARG A 529 -36.00 36.04 18.13
N GLY A 530 -35.10 35.41 17.38
CA GLY A 530 -33.92 36.08 16.83
C GLY A 530 -34.25 36.92 15.60
N GLN A 531 -33.87 38.20 15.60
CA GLN A 531 -33.65 38.98 14.39
C GLN A 531 -32.29 38.64 13.78
N ALA A 532 -31.27 38.47 14.61
CA ALA A 532 -29.97 37.94 14.23
C ALA A 532 -29.72 36.62 14.98
N VAL A 533 -29.15 35.62 14.30
CA VAL A 533 -28.85 34.31 14.87
C VAL A 533 -27.42 33.94 14.54
N SER A 534 -26.61 33.71 15.57
CA SER A 534 -25.25 33.21 15.40
C SER A 534 -25.22 31.72 15.69
N TYR A 535 -24.79 30.92 14.71
CA TYR A 535 -24.48 29.52 14.91
C TYR A 535 -23.00 29.44 15.28
N TRP A 536 -22.72 29.02 16.51
CA TRP A 536 -21.40 29.07 17.13
C TRP A 536 -20.97 27.67 17.57
N ASN A 537 -19.72 27.30 17.29
CA ASN A 537 -19.10 26.09 17.80
C ASN A 537 -18.07 26.51 18.87
N PRO A 538 -18.36 26.32 20.17
CA PRO A 538 -17.46 26.69 21.26
C PRO A 538 -16.15 25.90 21.27
N HIS A 539 -16.13 24.66 20.80
CA HIS A 539 -14.94 23.82 20.84
C HIS A 539 -13.89 24.29 19.82
N LYS A 540 -14.33 24.80 18.66
CA LYS A 540 -13.43 25.23 17.57
C LYS A 540 -13.32 26.74 17.44
N GLY A 541 -14.14 27.51 18.14
CA GLY A 541 -14.15 28.98 18.03
C GLY A 541 -14.51 29.44 16.62
N LEU A 542 -15.42 28.74 15.94
CA LEU A 542 -15.90 29.04 14.60
C LEU A 542 -17.41 29.26 14.61
N GLY A 543 -17.92 30.03 13.66
CA GLY A 543 -19.36 30.21 13.50
C GLY A 543 -19.74 31.13 12.37
N PHE A 544 -21.03 31.37 12.21
CA PHE A 544 -21.55 32.36 11.26
C PHE A 544 -22.84 32.98 11.78
N THR A 545 -23.14 34.19 11.31
CA THR A 545 -24.33 34.93 11.74
C THR A 545 -25.27 35.17 10.56
N VAL A 546 -26.53 34.83 10.74
CA VAL A 546 -27.61 35.08 9.77
C VAL A 546 -28.57 36.13 10.31
N GLN A 547 -29.13 36.92 9.41
CA GLN A 547 -30.13 37.94 9.73
C GLN A 547 -31.45 37.62 9.09
N ARG A 548 -32.54 37.84 9.83
CA ARG A 548 -33.90 37.59 9.37
C ARG A 548 -34.25 38.43 8.14
N ASP A 549 -34.67 37.76 7.06
CA ASP A 549 -35.13 38.36 5.81
C ASP A 549 -36.50 37.76 5.39
N SER A 550 -37.57 38.48 5.71
CA SER A 550 -38.95 38.00 5.49
C SER A 550 -39.34 37.96 4.02
N ALA A 551 -38.79 38.87 3.20
CA ALA A 551 -39.07 38.90 1.77
C ALA A 551 -38.43 37.68 1.09
N ARG A 552 -37.17 37.37 1.44
CA ARG A 552 -36.46 36.19 0.95
C ARG A 552 -37.13 34.90 1.40
N ALA A 553 -37.54 34.79 2.66
CA ALA A 553 -38.28 33.64 3.18
C ALA A 553 -39.58 33.39 2.39
N PHE A 554 -40.39 34.44 2.17
CA PHE A 554 -41.63 34.32 1.41
C PHE A 554 -41.39 33.90 -0.05
N SER A 555 -40.38 34.48 -0.70
CA SER A 555 -39.96 34.11 -2.06
C SER A 555 -39.58 32.62 -2.16
N GLN A 556 -38.76 32.14 -1.23
CA GLN A 556 -38.32 30.74 -1.17
C GLN A 556 -39.48 29.78 -0.89
N MET A 557 -40.46 30.18 -0.08
CA MET A 557 -41.65 29.36 0.19
C MET A 557 -42.60 29.30 -1.00
N ARG A 558 -42.67 30.36 -1.81
CA ARG A 558 -43.36 30.32 -3.12
C ARG A 558 -42.63 29.40 -4.10
N ALA A 559 -41.30 29.49 -4.19
CA ALA A 559 -40.49 28.62 -5.03
C ALA A 559 -40.63 27.14 -4.61
N LEU A 560 -40.63 26.86 -3.31
CA LEU A 560 -40.86 25.52 -2.76
C LEU A 560 -42.23 24.97 -3.20
N ARG A 561 -43.30 25.77 -3.10
CA ARG A 561 -44.64 25.35 -3.56
C ARG A 561 -44.66 24.99 -5.05
N GLN A 562 -43.97 25.76 -5.89
CA GLN A 562 -43.83 25.44 -7.32
C GLN A 562 -43.03 24.15 -7.52
N MET A 563 -41.95 23.97 -6.76
CA MET A 563 -41.10 22.79 -6.84
C MET A 563 -41.83 21.49 -6.49
N ARG A 564 -42.74 21.51 -5.51
CA ARG A 564 -43.57 20.33 -5.15
C ARG A 564 -44.34 19.79 -6.35
N GLN A 565 -44.96 20.68 -7.13
CA GLN A 565 -45.73 20.29 -8.32
C GLN A 565 -44.82 19.71 -9.39
N ARG A 566 -43.67 20.34 -9.62
CA ARG A 566 -42.67 19.85 -10.59
C ARG A 566 -42.12 18.48 -10.22
N ILE A 567 -41.75 18.26 -8.96
CA ILE A 567 -41.29 16.96 -8.47
C ILE A 567 -42.32 15.87 -8.77
N LEU A 568 -43.58 16.07 -8.40
CA LEU A 568 -44.66 15.10 -8.63
C LEU A 568 -44.88 14.80 -10.12
N GLN A 569 -44.69 15.79 -11.00
CA GLN A 569 -44.89 15.65 -12.44
C GLN A 569 -43.69 15.03 -13.15
N GLU A 570 -42.48 15.37 -12.74
CA GLU A 570 -41.24 15.06 -13.47
C GLU A 570 -40.59 13.75 -12.99
N PHE A 571 -40.70 13.38 -11.70
CA PHE A 571 -40.05 12.18 -11.13
C PHE A 571 -40.34 10.88 -11.88
N PRO A 572 -41.60 10.54 -12.22
CA PRO A 572 -41.91 9.27 -12.89
C PRO A 572 -41.15 9.08 -14.21
N ARG A 573 -40.88 10.16 -14.94
CA ARG A 573 -40.11 10.13 -16.20
C ARG A 573 -38.60 10.25 -15.96
N LEU A 574 -38.20 10.97 -14.92
CA LEU A 574 -36.81 11.33 -14.66
C LEU A 574 -36.01 10.23 -13.96
N LEU A 575 -36.59 9.55 -12.96
CA LEU A 575 -35.87 8.54 -12.16
C LEU A 575 -35.37 7.36 -13.02
N PRO A 576 -36.15 6.80 -13.97
CA PRO A 576 -35.63 5.79 -14.91
C PRO A 576 -34.48 6.32 -15.78
N ARG A 577 -34.51 7.61 -16.15
CA ARG A 577 -33.45 8.21 -16.96
C ARG A 577 -32.10 8.21 -16.24
N TYR A 578 -32.06 8.55 -14.95
CA TYR A 578 -30.83 8.47 -14.15
C TYR A 578 -30.24 7.06 -14.12
N ARG A 579 -31.08 6.02 -14.03
CA ARG A 579 -30.65 4.62 -14.12
C ARG A 579 -30.12 4.25 -15.50
N SER A 580 -30.85 4.62 -16.56
CA SER A 580 -30.49 4.27 -17.94
C SER A 580 -29.17 4.91 -18.42
N VAL A 581 -28.82 6.08 -17.91
CA VAL A 581 -27.61 6.83 -18.32
C VAL A 581 -26.39 6.40 -17.50
N LYS A 582 -26.56 5.81 -16.32
CA LYS A 582 -25.48 5.38 -15.44
C LYS A 582 -24.41 4.53 -16.16
N PRO A 583 -24.75 3.46 -16.91
CA PRO A 583 -23.76 2.63 -17.59
C PRO A 583 -22.85 3.42 -18.54
N HIS A 584 -23.38 4.44 -19.22
CA HIS A 584 -22.59 5.29 -20.10
C HIS A 584 -21.66 6.21 -19.30
N LEU A 585 -22.15 6.86 -18.24
CA LEU A 585 -21.36 7.79 -17.43
C LEU A 585 -20.25 7.11 -16.61
N THR A 586 -20.39 5.83 -16.30
CA THR A 586 -19.35 5.01 -15.68
C THR A 586 -18.49 4.26 -16.71
N SER A 587 -18.68 4.49 -18.00
CA SER A 587 -17.94 3.78 -19.05
C SER A 587 -16.59 4.43 -19.35
N PRO A 588 -15.59 3.64 -19.79
CA PRO A 588 -14.33 4.17 -20.29
C PRO A 588 -14.54 5.16 -21.45
N ALA A 589 -15.54 4.94 -22.30
CA ALA A 589 -15.82 5.81 -23.44
C ALA A 589 -16.22 7.24 -23.03
N PHE A 590 -16.97 7.39 -21.95
CA PHE A 590 -17.28 8.71 -21.39
C PHE A 590 -16.02 9.36 -20.81
N TRP A 591 -15.32 8.63 -19.95
CA TRP A 591 -14.13 9.12 -19.23
C TRP A 591 -12.93 9.43 -20.14
N ALA A 592 -12.84 8.81 -21.31
CA ALA A 592 -11.85 9.14 -22.33
C ALA A 592 -11.94 10.60 -22.83
N SER A 593 -13.10 11.24 -22.67
CA SER A 593 -13.35 12.63 -23.07
C SER A 593 -13.66 13.57 -21.90
N TYR A 594 -13.97 13.02 -20.73
CA TYR A 594 -14.35 13.78 -19.55
C TYR A 594 -13.15 14.10 -18.68
N GLY A 595 -12.70 15.35 -18.68
CA GLY A 595 -11.52 15.80 -17.93
C GLY A 595 -10.32 16.18 -18.80
N PRO A 596 -9.85 15.33 -19.74
CA PRO A 596 -8.60 15.58 -20.45
C PRO A 596 -8.50 16.95 -21.10
N HIS A 597 -7.36 17.60 -20.88
CA HIS A 597 -7.01 18.87 -21.50
C HIS A 597 -6.24 18.58 -22.80
N ASN A 598 -6.78 19.02 -23.96
CA ASN A 598 -6.14 18.93 -25.28
C ASN A 598 -5.54 17.57 -25.69
N THR A 599 -6.03 16.46 -25.16
CA THR A 599 -5.60 15.11 -25.56
C THR A 599 -6.66 14.53 -26.50
N GLN A 600 -6.26 14.12 -27.71
CA GLN A 600 -7.17 13.38 -28.58
C GLN A 600 -7.49 12.03 -27.93
N PRO A 601 -8.75 11.58 -27.95
CA PRO A 601 -9.13 10.30 -27.36
C PRO A 601 -8.40 9.16 -28.10
N LEU A 602 -7.63 8.36 -27.37
CA LEU A 602 -6.86 7.22 -27.90
C LEU A 602 -7.75 6.10 -28.51
N LEU A 603 -9.07 6.14 -28.31
CA LEU A 603 -10.02 5.11 -28.75
C LEU A 603 -11.14 5.68 -29.65
N THR A 604 -10.97 5.55 -30.97
CA THR A 604 -12.02 5.84 -31.97
C THR A 604 -13.13 4.79 -31.96
N ALA A 605 -14.35 5.20 -32.32
CA ALA A 605 -15.61 4.45 -32.17
C ALA A 605 -15.62 2.99 -32.65
N ASP A 606 -14.92 2.70 -33.74
CA ASP A 606 -14.95 1.37 -34.36
C ASP A 606 -13.90 0.40 -33.80
N ALA A 607 -12.87 0.90 -33.12
CA ALA A 607 -11.92 0.07 -32.36
C ALA A 607 -12.51 -0.37 -30.99
N ARG A 608 -13.59 0.28 -30.53
CA ARG A 608 -14.20 0.14 -29.19
C ARG A 608 -14.76 -1.25 -28.91
N THR A 609 -15.31 -1.93 -29.91
CA THR A 609 -15.97 -3.24 -29.70
C THR A 609 -15.00 -4.40 -29.84
N LYS A 610 -13.97 -4.26 -30.67
CA LYS A 610 -13.03 -5.36 -30.97
C LYS A 610 -11.98 -5.52 -29.87
N ALA A 611 -11.37 -4.43 -29.39
CA ALA A 611 -10.39 -4.50 -28.30
C ALA A 611 -11.02 -4.92 -26.96
N GLN A 612 -12.21 -4.42 -26.62
CA GLN A 612 -12.95 -4.89 -25.43
C GLN A 612 -13.32 -6.37 -25.52
N ASN A 613 -13.77 -6.84 -26.69
CA ASN A 613 -14.10 -8.26 -26.87
C ASN A 613 -12.86 -9.16 -26.90
N ASP A 614 -11.75 -8.71 -27.50
CA ASP A 614 -10.50 -9.47 -27.58
C ASP A 614 -9.81 -9.55 -26.20
N GLN A 615 -9.89 -8.48 -25.40
CA GLN A 615 -9.37 -8.46 -24.04
C GLN A 615 -10.26 -9.24 -23.05
N MET A 616 -11.59 -9.16 -23.18
CA MET A 616 -12.53 -10.04 -22.45
C MET A 616 -12.34 -11.52 -22.83
N ARG A 617 -12.03 -11.83 -24.10
CA ARG A 617 -11.73 -13.20 -24.55
C ARG A 617 -10.37 -13.68 -24.04
N ALA A 618 -9.35 -12.83 -24.04
CA ALA A 618 -8.04 -13.16 -23.47
C ALA A 618 -8.12 -13.42 -21.96
N GLN A 619 -8.95 -12.67 -21.23
CA GLN A 619 -9.20 -12.89 -19.80
C GLN A 619 -10.14 -14.05 -19.52
N ALA A 620 -11.14 -14.33 -20.37
CA ALA A 620 -11.91 -15.57 -20.28
C ALA A 620 -10.99 -16.78 -20.47
N HIS A 621 -10.01 -16.71 -21.38
CA HIS A 621 -8.96 -17.72 -21.52
C HIS A 621 -8.06 -17.81 -20.30
N LEU A 622 -7.68 -16.70 -19.66
CA LEU A 622 -6.82 -16.68 -18.46
C LEU A 622 -7.54 -17.20 -17.19
N ALA A 623 -8.85 -16.92 -17.07
CA ALA A 623 -9.71 -17.41 -15.99
C ALA A 623 -10.11 -18.88 -16.18
N GLN A 624 -10.06 -19.37 -17.42
CA GLN A 624 -10.31 -20.77 -17.75
C GLN A 624 -9.03 -21.62 -17.69
N SER A 625 -7.85 -21.04 -17.97
CA SER A 625 -6.54 -21.68 -17.81
C SER A 625 -6.13 -21.86 -16.35
N THR A 626 -6.68 -21.07 -15.41
CA THR A 626 -6.52 -21.29 -13.96
C THR A 626 -7.37 -22.45 -13.42
N ARG A 627 -8.34 -22.97 -14.20
CA ARG A 627 -9.17 -24.13 -13.83
C ARG A 627 -8.80 -25.42 -14.57
N CYS A 628 -7.97 -25.37 -15.59
CA CYS A 628 -7.58 -26.54 -16.36
C CYS A 628 -6.12 -26.39 -16.80
N GLU A 629 -5.20 -26.93 -16.00
CA GLU A 629 -3.92 -27.46 -16.52
C GLU A 629 -3.24 -28.37 -15.47
N VAL A 630 -3.89 -29.51 -15.21
CA VAL A 630 -3.18 -30.79 -15.06
C VAL A 630 -3.50 -31.57 -16.33
N SER A 631 -2.47 -32.01 -17.06
CA SER A 631 -2.52 -32.58 -18.43
C SER A 631 -2.65 -31.48 -19.51
N THR A 632 -1.70 -31.24 -20.41
CA THR A 632 -0.95 -32.19 -21.25
C THR A 632 0.28 -31.50 -21.88
N LEU A 633 1.46 -32.10 -21.75
CA LEU A 633 2.64 -31.79 -22.58
C LEU A 633 2.44 -32.33 -24.00
N ARG A 634 2.57 -31.50 -25.05
CA ARG A 634 3.49 -31.72 -26.19
C ARG A 634 3.30 -30.76 -27.38
N THR A 635 4.46 -30.35 -27.92
CA THR A 635 4.80 -30.05 -29.32
C THR A 635 4.08 -28.90 -30.03
N MET A 636 4.79 -27.79 -30.28
CA MET A 636 4.94 -27.15 -31.61
C MET A 636 6.20 -26.26 -31.64
N ALA A 637 6.99 -26.34 -32.71
CA ALA A 637 8.15 -25.49 -32.99
C ALA A 637 7.72 -24.08 -33.49
N PRO A 638 8.52 -23.02 -33.29
CA PRO A 638 8.13 -21.66 -33.68
C PRO A 638 8.45 -21.35 -35.17
N PRO A 639 7.65 -20.50 -35.84
CA PRO A 639 7.87 -20.09 -37.22
C PRO A 639 8.95 -19.01 -37.34
N LYS A 640 9.62 -19.02 -38.49
CA LYS A 640 10.65 -18.06 -38.92
C LYS A 640 10.02 -16.74 -39.36
N ASP A 641 10.75 -15.66 -39.09
CA ASP A 641 10.65 -14.29 -39.63
C ASP A 641 9.80 -13.26 -38.86
N MET A 642 10.50 -12.44 -38.06
CA MET A 642 10.05 -11.12 -37.55
C MET A 642 11.25 -10.15 -37.44
N PRO A 643 11.08 -8.83 -37.67
CA PRO A 643 12.18 -7.89 -37.88
C PRO A 643 12.82 -7.37 -36.58
N ALA A 644 14.12 -7.07 -36.67
CA ALA A 644 14.98 -6.60 -35.60
C ALA A 644 14.70 -5.14 -35.17
N ALA A 645 13.72 -4.94 -34.27
CA ALA A 645 13.55 -3.70 -33.51
C ALA A 645 12.62 -3.91 -32.28
N ALA A 646 13.09 -4.64 -31.27
CA ALA A 646 12.65 -4.60 -29.87
C ALA A 646 13.39 -5.70 -29.09
N ILE A 647 14.57 -5.40 -28.54
CA ILE A 647 15.20 -6.32 -27.59
C ILE A 647 14.41 -6.19 -26.28
N ARG A 648 13.39 -7.03 -26.12
CA ARG A 648 12.72 -7.26 -24.84
C ARG A 648 13.78 -7.69 -23.83
N ARG A 649 13.88 -6.96 -22.71
CA ARG A 649 14.64 -7.40 -21.52
C ARG A 649 13.79 -8.44 -20.79
N ASP A 650 13.61 -9.61 -21.39
CA ASP A 650 12.98 -10.72 -20.68
C ASP A 650 13.93 -11.12 -19.54
N GLY A 651 13.45 -11.03 -18.29
CA GLY A 651 14.21 -11.39 -17.08
C GLY A 651 14.47 -12.90 -17.00
N VAL A 652 14.14 -13.52 -15.87
CA VAL A 652 14.15 -14.98 -15.75
C VAL A 652 13.03 -15.57 -16.60
N THR A 653 13.39 -16.48 -17.51
CA THR A 653 12.46 -17.13 -18.44
C THR A 653 11.96 -18.48 -17.91
N SER A 654 10.90 -19.03 -18.49
CA SER A 654 10.46 -20.39 -18.18
C SER A 654 11.53 -21.45 -18.49
N THR A 655 12.37 -21.21 -19.51
CA THR A 655 13.53 -22.06 -19.81
C THR A 655 14.57 -22.01 -18.70
N ASP A 656 14.86 -20.83 -18.13
CA ASP A 656 15.75 -20.72 -16.97
C ASP A 656 15.21 -21.52 -15.80
N LEU A 657 13.93 -21.32 -15.47
CA LEU A 657 13.28 -22.02 -14.37
C LEU A 657 13.31 -23.54 -14.59
N ALA A 658 13.11 -24.00 -15.82
CA ALA A 658 13.21 -25.42 -16.16
C ALA A 658 14.63 -25.97 -15.95
N ILE A 659 15.67 -25.23 -16.38
CA ILE A 659 17.07 -25.62 -16.18
C ILE A 659 17.42 -25.62 -14.69
N LEU A 660 17.11 -24.54 -13.97
CA LEU A 660 17.34 -24.44 -12.52
C LEU A 660 16.61 -25.56 -11.77
N ASN A 661 15.35 -25.82 -12.11
CA ASN A 661 14.61 -26.93 -11.52
C ASN A 661 15.22 -28.31 -11.85
N SER A 662 15.78 -28.50 -13.05
CA SER A 662 16.49 -29.74 -13.43
C SER A 662 17.80 -29.97 -12.68
N LEU A 663 18.38 -28.90 -12.11
CA LEU A 663 19.58 -28.95 -11.28
C LEU A 663 19.25 -29.18 -9.81
N ARG A 664 17.99 -28.99 -9.39
CA ARG A 664 17.58 -29.12 -7.99
C ARG A 664 17.83 -30.54 -7.49
N ASN A 665 18.58 -30.66 -6.40
CA ASN A 665 18.95 -31.94 -5.78
C ASN A 665 19.64 -32.96 -6.73
N ARG A 666 20.14 -32.52 -7.88
CA ARG A 666 20.72 -33.40 -8.90
C ARG A 666 21.97 -34.14 -8.39
N TYR A 667 22.69 -33.55 -7.46
CA TYR A 667 23.97 -34.06 -6.94
C TYR A 667 23.86 -34.45 -5.47
N GLN A 668 22.65 -34.82 -5.03
CA GLN A 668 22.40 -35.19 -3.65
C GLN A 668 23.33 -36.32 -3.18
N GLY A 669 23.99 -36.09 -2.04
CA GLY A 669 24.94 -37.03 -1.45
C GLY A 669 26.35 -37.01 -2.03
N GLN A 670 26.62 -36.18 -3.04
CA GLN A 670 27.97 -35.92 -3.53
C GLN A 670 28.61 -34.75 -2.77
N ARG A 671 29.92 -34.60 -2.93
CA ARG A 671 30.67 -33.40 -2.54
C ARG A 671 30.88 -32.48 -3.74
N CYS A 672 31.15 -31.21 -3.47
CA CYS A 672 31.60 -30.27 -4.51
C CYS A 672 32.65 -29.31 -3.99
N PHE A 673 33.32 -28.63 -4.92
CA PHE A 673 34.32 -27.62 -4.64
C PHE A 673 33.87 -26.24 -5.12
N VAL A 674 33.88 -25.24 -4.23
CA VAL A 674 33.62 -23.83 -4.55
C VAL A 674 34.94 -23.08 -4.57
N LEU A 675 35.31 -22.57 -5.74
CA LEU A 675 36.63 -22.01 -6.00
C LEU A 675 36.57 -20.48 -5.96
N GLY A 676 37.34 -19.90 -5.05
CA GLY A 676 37.76 -18.50 -5.11
C GLY A 676 38.87 -18.31 -6.16
N ASN A 677 39.50 -17.14 -6.13
CA ASN A 677 40.62 -16.80 -7.02
C ASN A 677 41.85 -16.29 -6.24
N GLY A 678 41.94 -16.61 -4.94
CA GLY A 678 43.00 -16.17 -4.04
C GLY A 678 44.34 -16.88 -4.27
N PRO A 679 45.46 -16.28 -3.85
CA PRO A 679 46.81 -16.84 -3.97
C PRO A 679 47.04 -18.28 -3.47
N SER A 680 46.19 -18.82 -2.59
CA SER A 680 46.33 -20.19 -2.12
C SER A 680 45.94 -21.26 -3.14
N LEU A 681 45.28 -20.88 -4.23
CA LEU A 681 44.92 -21.76 -5.33
C LEU A 681 46.08 -21.92 -6.32
N THR A 682 46.37 -23.16 -6.73
CA THR A 682 47.40 -23.43 -7.75
C THR A 682 46.82 -24.24 -8.92
N VAL A 683 47.48 -24.18 -10.08
CA VAL A 683 47.12 -25.01 -11.25
C VAL A 683 47.19 -26.51 -10.92
N ALA A 684 48.16 -26.91 -10.09
CA ALA A 684 48.28 -28.29 -9.63
C ALA A 684 47.09 -28.73 -8.74
N ASP A 685 46.50 -27.82 -7.97
CA ASP A 685 45.27 -28.12 -7.23
C ASP A 685 44.09 -28.31 -8.20
N LEU A 686 43.99 -27.47 -9.24
CA LEU A 686 42.93 -27.58 -10.27
C LEU A 686 43.02 -28.89 -11.07
N ASP A 687 44.23 -29.32 -11.43
CA ASP A 687 44.44 -30.59 -12.15
C ASP A 687 43.90 -31.81 -11.39
N ARG A 688 43.87 -31.74 -10.06
CA ARG A 688 43.35 -32.80 -9.19
C ARG A 688 41.83 -32.77 -9.01
N LEU A 689 41.17 -31.71 -9.48
CA LEU A 689 39.71 -31.54 -9.43
C LEU A 689 39.02 -31.86 -10.77
N LYS A 690 39.72 -32.49 -11.72
CA LYS A 690 39.18 -32.82 -13.05
C LYS A 690 37.94 -33.72 -13.01
N ASP A 691 37.89 -34.62 -12.03
CA ASP A 691 36.79 -35.56 -11.85
C ASP A 691 35.77 -35.08 -10.78
N GLU A 692 35.92 -33.84 -10.28
CA GLU A 692 35.09 -33.26 -9.23
C GLU A 692 34.10 -32.23 -9.76
N ILE A 693 32.94 -32.10 -9.09
CA ILE A 693 32.01 -31.02 -9.40
C ILE A 693 32.52 -29.71 -8.81
N THR A 694 32.77 -28.75 -9.68
CA THR A 694 33.42 -27.48 -9.33
C THR A 694 32.58 -26.27 -9.72
N PHE A 695 32.51 -25.31 -8.82
CA PHE A 695 31.96 -23.97 -9.05
C PHE A 695 33.11 -22.97 -9.08
N ALA A 696 33.26 -22.25 -10.18
CA ALA A 696 34.29 -21.22 -10.30
C ALA A 696 33.73 -19.93 -10.89
N ALA A 697 34.49 -18.84 -10.76
CA ALA A 697 33.97 -17.53 -11.12
C ALA A 697 35.02 -16.56 -11.63
N ASN A 698 34.54 -15.46 -12.21
CA ASN A 698 35.36 -14.32 -12.62
C ASN A 698 36.50 -14.76 -13.56
N LYS A 699 37.73 -14.32 -13.31
CA LYS A 699 38.87 -14.59 -14.21
C LYS A 699 39.60 -15.91 -13.95
N ILE A 700 38.91 -16.92 -13.41
CA ILE A 700 39.50 -18.27 -13.25
C ILE A 700 40.02 -18.84 -14.59
N TYR A 701 39.41 -18.43 -15.70
CA TYR A 701 39.79 -18.86 -17.06
C TYR A 701 41.21 -18.47 -17.48
N LEU A 702 41.89 -17.57 -16.75
CA LEU A 702 43.26 -17.17 -17.09
C LEU A 702 44.26 -18.32 -17.05
N CYS A 703 43.99 -19.38 -16.29
CA CYS A 703 44.84 -20.58 -16.24
C CYS A 703 44.49 -21.66 -17.28
N PHE A 704 43.49 -21.46 -18.14
CA PHE A 704 42.99 -22.51 -19.04
C PHE A 704 43.99 -22.97 -20.10
N ASP A 705 45.04 -22.18 -20.35
CA ASP A 705 46.15 -22.56 -21.23
C ASP A 705 47.23 -23.39 -20.49
N GLU A 706 47.18 -23.43 -19.16
CA GLU A 706 48.12 -24.16 -18.30
C GLU A 706 47.55 -25.50 -17.80
N THR A 707 46.24 -25.73 -17.94
CA THR A 707 45.57 -26.96 -17.51
C THR A 707 44.38 -27.32 -18.41
N ASP A 708 44.13 -28.62 -18.55
CA ASP A 708 42.92 -29.16 -19.20
C ASP A 708 41.66 -29.05 -18.31
N TRP A 709 41.82 -28.70 -17.03
CA TRP A 709 40.70 -28.57 -16.10
C TRP A 709 39.72 -27.46 -16.53
N ARG A 710 38.42 -27.73 -16.44
CA ARG A 710 37.34 -26.76 -16.68
C ARG A 710 36.30 -26.86 -15.56
N PRO A 711 35.75 -25.74 -15.07
CA PRO A 711 34.75 -25.77 -14.02
C PRO A 711 33.43 -26.34 -14.53
N THR A 712 32.75 -27.14 -13.72
CA THR A 712 31.41 -27.64 -14.05
C THR A 712 30.41 -26.49 -14.18
N PHE A 713 30.46 -25.57 -13.22
CA PHE A 713 29.63 -24.37 -13.16
C PHE A 713 30.49 -23.12 -13.11
N TYR A 714 30.14 -22.14 -13.94
CA TYR A 714 30.81 -20.85 -14.01
C TYR A 714 29.86 -19.70 -13.70
N SER A 715 30.32 -18.69 -12.93
CA SER A 715 29.50 -17.53 -12.59
C SER A 715 30.28 -16.22 -12.51
N VAL A 716 29.57 -15.10 -12.64
CA VAL A 716 30.05 -13.73 -12.43
C VAL A 716 28.91 -12.92 -11.83
N GLU A 717 29.24 -12.08 -10.86
CA GLU A 717 28.27 -11.20 -10.17
C GLU A 717 28.77 -9.75 -10.02
N ASP A 718 30.08 -9.52 -10.17
CA ASP A 718 30.66 -8.18 -10.15
C ASP A 718 30.49 -7.49 -11.51
N LEU A 719 29.91 -6.29 -11.49
CA LEU A 719 29.60 -5.50 -12.69
C LEU A 719 30.86 -5.06 -13.46
N LEU A 720 31.94 -4.71 -12.77
CA LEU A 720 33.19 -4.31 -13.41
C LEU A 720 33.87 -5.52 -14.06
N VAL A 721 33.81 -6.70 -13.44
CA VAL A 721 34.29 -7.95 -14.06
C VAL A 721 33.47 -8.28 -15.31
N ALA A 722 32.14 -8.21 -15.22
CA ALA A 722 31.25 -8.47 -16.35
C ALA A 722 31.47 -7.49 -17.52
N GLN A 723 31.87 -6.24 -17.23
CA GLN A 723 32.20 -5.23 -18.23
C GLN A 723 33.61 -5.41 -18.81
N ASN A 724 34.62 -5.52 -17.96
CA ASN A 724 36.03 -5.56 -18.34
C ASN A 724 36.40 -6.86 -19.07
N CYS A 725 35.72 -7.96 -18.74
CA CYS A 725 36.02 -9.30 -19.23
C CYS A 725 34.88 -9.90 -20.05
N ARG A 726 33.99 -9.05 -20.59
CA ARG A 726 32.78 -9.48 -21.29
C ARG A 726 33.07 -10.48 -22.41
N ALA A 727 34.07 -10.18 -23.25
CA ALA A 727 34.37 -10.99 -24.43
C ALA A 727 34.85 -12.39 -24.04
N GLU A 728 35.73 -12.46 -23.05
CA GLU A 728 36.30 -13.68 -22.51
C GLU A 728 35.21 -14.53 -21.84
N ILE A 729 34.38 -13.92 -20.98
CA ILE A 729 33.27 -14.59 -20.30
C ILE A 729 32.31 -15.21 -21.31
N LEU A 730 31.95 -14.48 -22.37
CA LEU A 730 31.04 -14.97 -23.42
C LEU A 730 31.68 -16.08 -24.27
N ALA A 731 33.01 -16.10 -24.41
CA ALA A 731 33.73 -17.10 -25.19
C ALA A 731 33.99 -18.42 -24.43
N LEU A 732 33.74 -18.47 -23.12
CA LEU A 732 33.93 -19.71 -22.36
C LEU A 732 32.91 -20.78 -22.77
N ASP A 733 33.42 -21.90 -23.27
CA ASP A 733 32.65 -23.08 -23.62
C ASP A 733 32.99 -24.26 -22.69
N GLY A 734 32.16 -25.31 -22.72
CA GLY A 734 32.39 -26.51 -21.90
C GLY A 734 32.00 -26.39 -20.43
N THR A 735 31.35 -25.29 -20.03
CA THR A 735 30.86 -25.05 -18.66
C THR A 735 29.39 -24.61 -18.68
N THR A 736 28.64 -24.95 -17.63
CA THR A 736 27.27 -24.43 -17.42
C THR A 736 27.35 -23.09 -16.69
N LYS A 737 26.83 -22.03 -17.30
CA LYS A 737 26.92 -20.69 -16.72
C LYS A 737 25.64 -20.31 -16.01
N ILE A 738 25.74 -19.97 -14.74
CA ILE A 738 24.60 -19.53 -13.92
C ILE A 738 24.89 -18.11 -13.46
N PHE A 739 24.01 -17.18 -13.78
CA PHE A 739 24.12 -15.77 -13.41
C PHE A 739 22.89 -15.31 -12.63
N ALA A 740 23.04 -14.25 -11.85
CA ALA A 740 21.89 -13.48 -11.39
C ALA A 740 21.36 -12.60 -12.54
N ASP A 741 20.04 -12.38 -12.62
CA ASP A 741 19.38 -11.71 -13.74
C ASP A 741 19.78 -10.23 -13.91
N HIS A 742 20.33 -9.58 -12.88
CA HIS A 742 20.94 -8.25 -13.01
C HIS A 742 22.19 -8.23 -13.89
N MET A 743 22.76 -9.38 -14.23
CA MET A 743 23.86 -9.51 -15.21
C MET A 743 23.40 -9.48 -16.66
N LEU A 744 22.10 -9.64 -16.95
CA LEU A 744 21.56 -9.67 -18.33
C LEU A 744 21.99 -8.49 -19.21
N PRO A 745 22.09 -7.23 -18.72
CA PRO A 745 22.53 -6.11 -19.54
C PRO A 745 23.98 -6.22 -20.02
N TYR A 746 24.83 -6.97 -19.31
CA TYR A 746 26.27 -7.09 -19.59
C TYR A 746 26.60 -8.41 -20.27
N LEU A 747 26.01 -9.49 -19.78
CA LEU A 747 26.15 -10.84 -20.28
C LEU A 747 24.82 -11.23 -20.91
N PRO A 748 24.62 -11.04 -22.22
CA PRO A 748 23.40 -11.46 -22.89
C PRO A 748 23.29 -13.00 -22.93
N ARG A 749 22.06 -13.49 -23.00
CA ARG A 749 21.73 -14.91 -22.96
C ARG A 749 22.33 -15.69 -24.13
N GLN A 750 23.03 -16.78 -23.82
CA GLN A 750 23.53 -17.81 -24.75
C GLN A 750 23.01 -19.19 -24.35
N ALA A 751 23.24 -20.21 -25.18
CA ALA A 751 22.67 -21.56 -24.97
C ALA A 751 23.10 -22.21 -23.64
N ASN A 752 24.32 -21.91 -23.15
CA ASN A 752 24.82 -22.39 -21.86
C ASN A 752 24.60 -21.41 -20.70
N HIS A 753 23.81 -20.33 -20.91
CA HIS A 753 23.51 -19.35 -19.87
C HIS A 753 22.15 -19.62 -19.23
N THR A 754 22.15 -19.65 -17.91
CA THR A 754 20.94 -19.73 -17.08
C THR A 754 20.93 -18.57 -16.11
N TYR A 755 19.78 -17.92 -15.92
CA TYR A 755 19.63 -16.77 -15.03
C TYR A 755 18.69 -17.08 -13.88
N ALA A 756 19.15 -16.85 -12.65
CA ALA A 756 18.32 -16.87 -11.45
C ALA A 756 17.90 -15.44 -11.07
N ARG A 757 16.71 -15.29 -10.49
CA ARG A 757 16.18 -13.98 -10.07
C ARG A 757 17.07 -13.39 -8.99
N TRP A 758 17.53 -12.15 -9.14
CA TRP A 758 18.32 -11.50 -8.11
C TRP A 758 17.41 -11.01 -6.98
N LEU A 759 17.62 -11.55 -5.77
CA LEU A 759 16.76 -11.28 -4.61
C LEU A 759 17.32 -10.17 -3.71
N PRO A 760 16.45 -9.40 -3.01
CA PRO A 760 16.87 -8.51 -1.95
C PRO A 760 17.67 -9.25 -0.85
N PRO A 761 18.64 -8.57 -0.18
CA PRO A 761 19.04 -7.19 -0.39
C PRO A 761 20.05 -7.03 -1.56
N MET A 762 19.59 -6.38 -2.63
CA MET A 762 20.37 -5.88 -3.78
C MET A 762 21.31 -4.69 -3.46
N ASP A 763 21.75 -4.51 -2.20
CA ASP A 763 22.65 -3.41 -1.80
C ASP A 763 23.70 -3.91 -0.80
N ASN A 764 24.95 -3.53 -1.04
CA ASN A 764 26.12 -3.87 -0.25
C ASN A 764 26.09 -3.19 1.13
N ARG A 765 25.32 -2.11 1.30
CA ARG A 765 25.24 -1.38 2.58
C ARG A 765 24.17 -1.93 3.53
N SER A 766 23.31 -2.82 3.06
CA SER A 766 22.27 -3.42 3.89
C SER A 766 22.93 -4.22 5.03
N PRO A 767 22.49 -4.09 6.29
CA PRO A 767 22.91 -5.01 7.35
C PRO A 767 22.17 -6.36 7.26
N PHE A 768 21.11 -6.45 6.47
CA PHE A 768 20.34 -7.69 6.30
C PHE A 768 21.07 -8.66 5.36
N ARG A 769 20.98 -9.98 5.64
CA ARG A 769 21.49 -11.07 4.80
C ARG A 769 20.40 -12.13 4.64
N GLU A 770 20.33 -12.71 3.45
CA GLU A 770 19.47 -13.84 3.11
C GLU A 770 20.27 -14.88 2.33
N PHE A 771 19.85 -16.13 2.36
CA PHE A 771 20.49 -17.26 1.67
C PHE A 771 19.42 -18.12 1.00
N SER A 772 19.49 -18.26 -0.32
CA SER A 772 18.56 -19.07 -1.07
C SER A 772 19.01 -20.52 -1.14
N ASN A 773 18.11 -21.45 -0.81
CA ASN A 773 18.27 -22.89 -1.10
C ASN A 773 17.52 -23.33 -2.36
N ASP A 774 16.88 -22.39 -3.07
CA ASP A 774 16.06 -22.67 -4.25
C ASP A 774 16.25 -21.59 -5.32
N LEU A 775 17.15 -21.86 -6.27
CA LEU A 775 17.46 -20.94 -7.36
C LEU A 775 16.26 -20.66 -8.27
N THR A 776 15.23 -21.50 -8.29
CA THR A 776 14.01 -21.22 -9.07
C THR A 776 13.23 -20.03 -8.50
N LYS A 777 13.43 -19.70 -7.22
CA LYS A 777 12.85 -18.54 -6.55
C LYS A 777 13.79 -17.33 -6.63
N GLY A 778 15.08 -17.59 -6.63
CA GLY A 778 16.13 -16.61 -6.89
C GLY A 778 17.41 -16.88 -6.12
N ILE A 779 18.32 -15.92 -6.18
CA ILE A 779 19.65 -15.97 -5.56
C ILE A 779 19.91 -14.65 -4.81
N CYS A 780 20.39 -14.76 -3.58
CA CYS A 780 20.61 -13.62 -2.69
C CYS A 780 22.06 -13.15 -2.79
N TRP A 781 22.28 -11.84 -2.72
CA TRP A 781 23.62 -11.28 -2.76
C TRP A 781 24.31 -11.28 -1.39
N GLY A 782 25.57 -11.73 -1.33
CA GLY A 782 26.38 -11.75 -0.12
C GLY A 782 27.69 -10.97 -0.22
N SER A 783 27.75 -9.93 -1.07
CA SER A 783 28.96 -9.13 -1.31
C SER A 783 30.15 -9.87 -1.94
N THR A 784 29.97 -11.14 -2.33
CA THR A 784 30.99 -11.98 -2.98
C THR A 784 30.34 -13.10 -3.79
N ILE A 785 30.90 -13.41 -4.97
CA ILE A 785 30.35 -14.45 -5.85
C ILE A 785 30.41 -15.85 -5.24
N THR A 786 31.38 -16.12 -4.37
CA THR A 786 31.48 -17.39 -3.64
C THR A 786 30.26 -17.63 -2.73
N TYR A 787 29.63 -16.58 -2.20
CA TYR A 787 28.38 -16.70 -1.44
C TYR A 787 27.21 -17.14 -2.34
N SER A 788 27.16 -16.63 -3.55
CA SER A 788 26.19 -17.04 -4.57
C SER A 788 26.45 -18.47 -5.04
N MET A 789 27.71 -18.88 -5.22
CA MET A 789 28.07 -20.26 -5.54
C MET A 789 27.74 -21.27 -4.43
N LEU A 790 27.82 -20.88 -3.14
CA LEU A 790 27.34 -21.71 -2.03
C LEU A 790 25.83 -21.97 -2.14
N GLN A 791 25.02 -20.96 -2.46
CA GLN A 791 23.59 -21.12 -2.70
C GLN A 791 23.30 -22.05 -3.89
N MET A 792 24.09 -21.94 -4.96
CA MET A 792 23.98 -22.85 -6.11
C MET A 792 24.26 -24.30 -5.72
N ALA A 793 25.31 -24.54 -4.93
CA ALA A 793 25.64 -25.88 -4.44
C ALA A 793 24.53 -26.44 -3.53
N VAL A 794 23.99 -25.63 -2.63
CA VAL A 794 22.88 -26.03 -1.75
C VAL A 794 21.63 -26.38 -2.54
N HIS A 795 21.24 -25.56 -3.52
CA HIS A 795 20.11 -25.85 -4.42
C HIS A 795 20.29 -27.17 -5.18
N MET A 796 21.53 -27.48 -5.54
CA MET A 796 21.90 -28.71 -6.25
C MET A 796 21.95 -29.96 -5.36
N GLY A 797 21.79 -29.80 -4.05
CA GLY A 797 21.67 -30.90 -3.08
C GLY A 797 22.98 -31.38 -2.46
N PHE A 798 24.10 -30.68 -2.67
CA PHE A 798 25.38 -31.04 -2.06
C PHE A 798 25.30 -30.99 -0.53
N LYS A 799 25.89 -31.98 0.13
CA LYS A 799 25.93 -32.07 1.60
C LYS A 799 27.30 -31.77 2.20
N GLU A 800 28.35 -31.87 1.40
CA GLU A 800 29.71 -31.51 1.77
C GLU A 800 30.27 -30.57 0.69
N ILE A 801 30.59 -29.34 1.09
CA ILE A 801 31.07 -28.28 0.20
C ILE A 801 32.47 -27.87 0.67
N PHE A 802 33.46 -27.98 -0.20
CA PHE A 802 34.84 -27.61 0.08
C PHE A 802 35.20 -26.31 -0.64
N ILE A 803 35.68 -25.32 0.11
CA ILE A 803 36.10 -24.04 -0.43
C ILE A 803 37.61 -24.05 -0.66
N LEU A 804 38.05 -23.61 -1.83
CA LEU A 804 39.46 -23.47 -2.20
C LEU A 804 39.75 -22.08 -2.75
N GLY A 805 40.96 -21.56 -2.56
CA GLY A 805 41.37 -20.26 -3.09
C GLY A 805 40.61 -19.09 -2.47
N LEU A 806 40.11 -19.21 -1.24
CA LEU A 806 39.39 -18.15 -0.55
C LEU A 806 40.21 -17.59 0.62
N ASP A 807 41.18 -16.74 0.31
CA ASP A 807 42.23 -16.37 1.26
C ASP A 807 41.84 -15.24 2.22
N HIS A 808 40.81 -14.46 1.86
CA HIS A 808 40.26 -13.37 2.68
C HIS A 808 41.31 -12.34 3.14
N SER A 809 42.28 -12.04 2.27
CA SER A 809 43.36 -11.07 2.53
C SER A 809 43.67 -10.30 1.24
N TYR A 810 43.72 -8.97 1.33
CA TYR A 810 43.96 -8.09 0.19
C TYR A 810 44.98 -7.01 0.53
N VAL A 811 45.84 -6.68 -0.44
CA VAL A 811 46.71 -5.50 -0.44
C VAL A 811 45.96 -4.39 -1.15
N GLU A 812 45.72 -3.27 -0.46
CA GLU A 812 45.01 -2.11 -1.03
C GLU A 812 45.98 -1.18 -1.78
N PRO A 813 45.76 -0.87 -3.07
CA PRO A 813 46.51 0.17 -3.78
C PRO A 813 46.16 1.57 -3.24
N LYS A 814 47.08 2.53 -3.40
CA LYS A 814 46.87 3.89 -2.90
C LYS A 814 45.94 4.70 -3.80
N THR A 815 45.87 4.36 -5.07
CA THR A 815 45.12 5.11 -6.09
C THR A 815 43.64 4.76 -6.09
N LYS A 816 42.78 5.80 -6.02
CA LYS A 816 41.31 5.71 -6.14
C LYS A 816 40.81 6.66 -7.21
N GLN A 817 39.87 6.21 -8.05
CA GLN A 817 39.24 7.02 -9.10
C GLN A 817 37.75 6.68 -9.21
N ASP A 818 36.88 7.69 -9.19
CA ASP A 818 35.42 7.56 -9.29
C ASP A 818 34.79 6.60 -8.26
N GLY A 819 35.39 6.49 -7.06
CA GLY A 819 34.93 5.59 -6.00
C GLY A 819 35.37 4.12 -6.15
N ALA A 820 36.15 3.78 -7.17
CA ALA A 820 36.78 2.48 -7.35
C ALA A 820 38.30 2.54 -7.06
N LEU A 821 38.89 1.40 -6.71
CA LEU A 821 40.34 1.25 -6.60
C LEU A 821 40.96 1.05 -7.98
N VAL A 822 42.16 1.58 -8.19
CA VAL A 822 42.92 1.36 -9.43
C VAL A 822 44.11 0.48 -9.09
N SER A 823 44.27 -0.65 -9.79
CA SER A 823 45.39 -1.54 -9.54
C SER A 823 46.73 -0.88 -9.87
N GLU A 824 47.69 -1.00 -8.96
CA GLU A 824 49.09 -0.56 -9.08
C GLU A 824 50.04 -1.73 -9.37
N GLY A 825 49.49 -2.93 -9.63
CA GLY A 825 50.24 -4.18 -9.82
C GLY A 825 50.32 -5.06 -8.58
N GLU A 826 49.50 -4.79 -7.56
CA GLU A 826 49.37 -5.65 -6.38
C GLU A 826 48.81 -7.03 -6.73
N ILE A 827 49.43 -8.10 -6.19
CA ILE A 827 49.01 -9.48 -6.43
C ILE A 827 48.07 -9.92 -5.31
N ASN A 828 46.78 -9.86 -5.60
CA ASN A 828 45.71 -10.28 -4.67
C ASN A 828 45.07 -11.62 -5.05
N HIS A 829 45.48 -12.23 -6.17
CA HIS A 829 44.81 -13.37 -6.81
C HIS A 829 45.86 -14.36 -7.33
N PHE A 830 45.44 -15.59 -7.62
CA PHE A 830 46.34 -16.69 -8.00
C PHE A 830 47.10 -16.48 -9.31
N HIS A 831 46.50 -15.76 -10.28
CA HIS A 831 47.12 -15.50 -11.57
C HIS A 831 47.66 -14.06 -11.64
N PRO A 832 48.91 -13.83 -12.11
CA PRO A 832 49.52 -12.49 -12.14
C PRO A 832 48.74 -11.50 -13.03
N ASP A 833 48.14 -11.96 -14.13
CA ASP A 833 47.32 -11.12 -15.01
C ASP A 833 45.87 -10.92 -14.53
N TYR A 834 45.51 -11.36 -13.32
CA TYR A 834 44.13 -11.22 -12.84
C TYR A 834 43.71 -9.74 -12.75
N ARG A 835 44.62 -8.85 -12.34
CA ARG A 835 44.43 -7.39 -12.37
C ARG A 835 45.65 -6.73 -12.98
N LYS A 836 45.47 -6.11 -14.15
CA LYS A 836 46.55 -5.37 -14.81
C LYS A 836 46.68 -3.97 -14.19
N PRO A 837 47.89 -3.38 -14.12
CA PRO A 837 48.04 -1.99 -13.69
C PRO A 837 47.11 -1.05 -14.48
N GLY A 838 46.36 -0.21 -13.75
CA GLY A 838 45.34 0.68 -14.31
C GLY A 838 43.92 0.11 -14.34
N GLU A 839 43.71 -1.17 -14.05
CA GLU A 839 42.36 -1.75 -14.00
C GLU A 839 41.58 -1.29 -12.75
N LYS A 840 40.32 -0.87 -12.95
CA LYS A 840 39.41 -0.45 -11.87
C LYS A 840 38.75 -1.67 -11.22
N TRP A 841 38.68 -1.69 -9.89
CA TRP A 841 38.01 -2.76 -9.13
C TRP A 841 37.38 -2.27 -7.82
N HIS A 842 36.42 -3.05 -7.30
CA HIS A 842 35.79 -2.80 -6.01
C HIS A 842 36.56 -3.47 -4.88
N TYR A 843 36.90 -2.71 -3.84
CA TYR A 843 37.48 -3.30 -2.62
C TYR A 843 36.43 -4.14 -1.88
N PRO A 844 36.74 -5.39 -1.52
CA PRO A 844 35.87 -6.21 -0.68
C PRO A 844 35.90 -5.67 0.75
N VAL A 845 34.74 -5.26 1.26
CA VAL A 845 34.60 -4.81 2.65
C VAL A 845 34.52 -6.04 3.55
N LEU A 846 35.65 -6.42 4.15
CA LEU A 846 35.83 -7.71 4.84
C LEU A 846 34.76 -8.00 5.89
N ASP A 847 34.46 -7.05 6.79
CA ASP A 847 33.41 -7.20 7.81
C ASP A 847 32.05 -7.63 7.22
N ARG A 848 31.73 -7.15 6.00
CA ARG A 848 30.48 -7.50 5.32
C ARG A 848 30.52 -8.89 4.70
N LEU A 849 31.69 -9.31 4.21
CA LEU A 849 31.90 -10.66 3.69
C LEU A 849 31.85 -11.66 4.84
N GLU A 850 32.50 -11.37 5.97
CA GLU A 850 32.46 -12.19 7.19
C GLU A 850 31.01 -12.37 7.66
N HIS A 851 30.25 -11.28 7.80
CA HIS A 851 28.83 -11.37 8.16
C HIS A 851 28.00 -12.21 7.18
N SER A 852 28.33 -12.14 5.89
CA SER A 852 27.67 -12.99 4.87
C SER A 852 28.05 -14.45 5.07
N TYR A 853 29.33 -14.78 5.26
CA TYR A 853 29.76 -16.16 5.48
C TYR A 853 29.23 -16.75 6.78
N GLU A 854 29.13 -15.97 7.85
CA GLU A 854 28.51 -16.39 9.11
C GLU A 854 27.06 -16.79 8.87
N TYR A 855 26.31 -15.95 8.15
CA TYR A 855 24.94 -16.27 7.78
C TYR A 855 24.85 -17.53 6.89
N ALA A 856 25.72 -17.67 5.89
CA ALA A 856 25.77 -18.87 5.05
C ALA A 856 26.07 -20.13 5.87
N LYS A 857 27.01 -20.05 6.81
CA LYS A 857 27.37 -21.14 7.70
C LYS A 857 26.19 -21.54 8.57
N ASP A 858 25.59 -20.59 9.27
CA ASP A 858 24.44 -20.84 10.14
C ASP A 858 23.27 -21.45 9.35
N PHE A 859 23.04 -20.96 8.13
CA PHE A 859 22.04 -21.52 7.24
C PHE A 859 22.38 -22.96 6.83
N CYS A 860 23.60 -23.21 6.33
CA CYS A 860 24.03 -24.54 5.90
C CYS A 860 23.99 -25.56 7.05
N ASP A 861 24.48 -25.19 8.23
CA ASP A 861 24.44 -26.02 9.44
C ASP A 861 22.98 -26.37 9.80
N SER A 862 22.06 -25.42 9.67
CA SER A 862 20.64 -25.64 9.96
C SER A 862 19.93 -26.62 9.02
N ILE A 863 20.51 -26.92 7.85
CA ILE A 863 20.00 -27.90 6.87
C ILE A 863 20.90 -29.15 6.74
N GLY A 864 21.87 -29.28 7.66
CA GLY A 864 22.83 -30.38 7.66
C GLY A 864 23.74 -30.41 6.43
N VAL A 865 24.05 -29.24 5.86
CA VAL A 865 25.09 -29.08 4.84
C VAL A 865 26.37 -28.61 5.53
N LYS A 866 27.46 -29.34 5.36
CA LYS A 866 28.75 -28.97 5.92
C LYS A 866 29.58 -28.23 4.89
N VAL A 867 30.12 -27.08 5.29
CA VAL A 867 31.01 -26.27 4.47
C VAL A 867 32.38 -26.23 5.13
N PHE A 868 33.42 -26.61 4.40
CA PHE A 868 34.80 -26.65 4.87
C PHE A 868 35.67 -25.69 4.07
N ASN A 869 36.65 -25.06 4.71
CA ASN A 869 37.69 -24.30 4.03
C ASN A 869 38.94 -25.18 3.86
N ALA A 870 39.17 -25.65 2.64
CA ALA A 870 40.32 -26.48 2.26
C ALA A 870 41.47 -25.67 1.63
N SER A 871 41.37 -24.33 1.65
CA SER A 871 42.43 -23.45 1.15
C SER A 871 43.71 -23.65 1.96
N ARG A 872 44.85 -23.88 1.28
CA ARG A 872 46.16 -24.14 1.92
C ARG A 872 46.54 -23.10 2.98
N PHE A 873 46.15 -21.85 2.74
CA PHE A 873 46.13 -20.78 3.71
C PHE A 873 44.91 -19.89 3.47
N SER A 874 44.39 -19.26 4.53
CA SER A 874 43.29 -18.29 4.46
C SER A 874 43.23 -17.50 5.77
N LYS A 875 42.65 -16.30 5.76
CA LYS A 875 42.25 -15.57 6.97
C LYS A 875 40.76 -15.72 7.29
N LEU A 876 39.99 -16.44 6.47
CA LEU A 876 38.59 -16.72 6.73
C LEU A 876 38.47 -17.88 7.73
N GLU A 877 38.06 -17.55 8.95
CA GLU A 877 37.92 -18.49 10.06
C GLU A 877 36.47 -18.96 10.30
N THR A 878 35.52 -18.45 9.51
CA THR A 878 34.09 -18.80 9.65
C THR A 878 33.84 -20.29 9.44
N PHE A 879 34.42 -20.89 8.40
CA PHE A 879 34.23 -22.30 8.08
C PHE A 879 35.35 -23.17 8.66
N PRO A 880 35.04 -24.38 9.19
CA PRO A 880 36.05 -25.30 9.69
C PRO A 880 37.08 -25.65 8.62
N ARG A 881 38.34 -25.80 9.02
CA ARG A 881 39.43 -26.20 8.13
C ARG A 881 39.34 -27.68 7.73
N ALA A 882 39.76 -27.97 6.51
CA ALA A 882 40.02 -29.32 6.03
C ALA A 882 41.36 -29.34 5.28
N ASP A 883 42.09 -30.45 5.32
CA ASP A 883 43.29 -30.62 4.51
C ASP A 883 42.90 -31.11 3.10
N LEU A 884 43.31 -30.40 2.06
CA LEU A 884 42.95 -30.74 0.67
C LEU A 884 43.51 -32.10 0.25
N ASP A 885 44.72 -32.46 0.70
CA ASP A 885 45.38 -33.70 0.34
C ASP A 885 44.65 -34.90 0.98
N GLU A 886 44.23 -34.75 2.24
CA GLU A 886 43.39 -35.74 2.92
C GLU A 886 42.03 -35.89 2.23
N VAL A 887 41.34 -34.79 1.92
CA VAL A 887 40.02 -34.81 1.27
C VAL A 887 40.08 -35.54 -0.07
N LEU A 888 41.07 -35.27 -0.91
CA LEU A 888 41.21 -35.90 -2.23
C LEU A 888 41.77 -37.33 -2.17
N SER A 889 42.36 -37.75 -1.05
CA SER A 889 42.89 -39.11 -0.88
C SER A 889 41.83 -40.16 -0.53
N GLN A 890 40.68 -39.74 -0.02
CA GLN A 890 39.59 -40.63 0.43
C GLN A 890 38.89 -41.38 -0.72
N ASP A 891 39.25 -41.10 -1.98
CA ASP A 891 38.65 -41.70 -3.19
C ASP A 891 39.56 -42.69 -3.93
N ILE A 892 40.73 -43.07 -3.39
CA ILE A 892 41.52 -44.16 -3.99
C ILE A 892 40.89 -45.49 -3.55
N PRO A 893 40.28 -46.27 -4.47
CA PRO A 893 39.84 -47.62 -4.13
C PRO A 893 41.10 -48.46 -3.82
N SER A 894 41.03 -49.26 -2.76
CA SER A 894 41.96 -50.39 -2.60
C SER A 894 41.66 -51.50 -3.59
#